data_AF-A0A538B2L0-F1
#
_entry.id   AF-A0A538B2L0-F1
#
_cell.length_a   1.000
_cell.length_b   1.000
_cell.length_c   1.000
_cell.angle_alpha   90.00
_cell.angle_beta   90.00
_cell.angle_gamma   90.00
#
_symmetry.space_group_name_H-M   'P 1'
#
loop_
_entity.id
_entity.type
_entity.pdbx_description
1 polymer ?
#
loop_
_entity_poly.entity_id
_entity_poly.type
_entity_poly.pdbx_seq_one_letter_code
_entity_poly.pdbx_strand_id
1 'polypeptide(L)'
;RLLANSAMDFDDLLMVTVDMLKTNPDVLAHYQNRFKHILVDEFQDTNKAQNELVLLLGKEHQNVCVVGDSDQCLLPDTEVATPSGTKRIEDVEVGDEVLGTGGSGVVTGAAVSQVRSSIYVGPVYSISVEGRTLRGTPHHIVLADLALKPDQYVVYLMQRGDMGYRIGLTSAIRSDSLGNKQVGVRVRVNQEHADKVWILRVCETRAEAGFWEAWFAATYGLPTAVFHDCGRGLLMDQPWLDRLFDELNTEGNAKQLMEDLDLHPDYPHHRPQNGVRRQSVNLTMFSDRRGGDTVGYHRMQWCSNRQDIAARLAAAGFAVRPSKHASVRVETSRKSYPEALGEAERLARVGGLEIQRRAQIRNRIYVFTPLSHLRPGMRVLVDREGEAVEAEVERVEIEQYQGPVYDLEVERLHTYVADGVVAHNSVYKFRGADIRNILEFEEAFPAATLVVLEQNYRSSQTILDAANAVIANNLMRKPKALWTEQVGGELIERYFAEDEHDEGRWLVQEVHRLHDEGYRWGDVAVFYRTNAQSRVVEEELVRAEVPYRVIGGTRFYERREVKDALAYLRALVNPTDEVSLKRIVNVPKRGVGDTSLGRIDAWAASHGVTFAEAVDHAEEAGVHGRALTGIRELRSTTAPVWCSRPFSPAPATPRSWKPRDRSRPRGGWRTWPSWLAWPGSTRRSRSSWKRSAWSPTRTS
;
A
#
# COMPACT_ATOMS: atom_id res chain seq x y z
N ARG A 1 6.62 13.02 -17.23
CA ARG A 1 5.26 13.50 -17.56
C ARG A 1 4.85 14.62 -16.60
N LEU A 2 4.89 14.43 -15.28
CA LEU A 2 4.61 15.48 -14.29
C LEU A 2 5.63 16.64 -14.31
N LEU A 3 6.94 16.32 -14.33
CA LEU A 3 8.00 17.33 -14.44
C LEU A 3 7.89 18.19 -15.72
N ALA A 4 7.53 17.56 -16.85
CA ALA A 4 7.31 18.26 -18.12
C ALA A 4 6.09 19.19 -18.09
N ASN A 5 5.17 18.97 -17.15
CA ASN A 5 3.96 19.77 -16.94
C ASN A 5 4.09 20.70 -15.72
N SER A 6 5.28 20.85 -15.14
CA SER A 6 5.51 21.58 -13.88
C SER A 6 4.55 21.15 -12.75
N ALA A 7 4.23 19.86 -12.69
CA ALA A 7 3.35 19.28 -11.68
C ALA A 7 4.13 18.28 -10.81
N MET A 8 3.61 18.05 -9.61
CA MET A 8 4.06 17.01 -8.68
C MET A 8 2.86 16.14 -8.32
N ASP A 9 3.06 14.83 -8.22
CA ASP A 9 2.11 13.96 -7.54
C ASP A 9 2.39 13.91 -6.03
N PHE A 10 1.64 13.06 -5.32
CA PHE A 10 1.76 12.95 -3.87
C PHE A 10 3.13 12.40 -3.44
N ASP A 11 3.70 11.47 -4.20
CA ASP A 11 5.01 10.88 -3.89
C ASP A 11 6.14 11.88 -4.19
N ASP A 12 6.02 12.64 -5.27
CA ASP A 12 6.90 13.75 -5.61
C ASP A 12 6.93 14.80 -4.47
N LEU A 13 5.77 15.16 -3.91
CA LEU A 13 5.70 16.12 -2.79
C LEU A 13 6.48 15.65 -1.56
N LEU A 14 6.48 14.35 -1.27
CA LEU A 14 7.24 13.79 -0.15
C LEU A 14 8.74 13.78 -0.45
N MET A 15 9.15 13.24 -1.59
CA MET A 15 10.55 13.07 -1.96
C MET A 15 11.27 14.40 -2.20
N VAL A 16 10.65 15.31 -2.94
CA VAL A 16 11.24 16.64 -3.24
C VAL A 16 11.39 17.45 -1.95
N THR A 17 10.47 17.32 -1.00
CA THR A 17 10.59 17.95 0.31
C THR A 17 11.80 17.41 1.08
N VAL A 18 11.99 16.10 1.12
CA VAL A 18 13.17 15.48 1.75
C VAL A 18 14.46 15.98 1.10
N ASP A 19 14.54 15.98 -0.22
CA ASP A 19 15.74 16.46 -0.95
C ASP A 19 16.01 17.95 -0.70
N MET A 20 14.95 18.78 -0.66
CA MET A 20 15.06 20.19 -0.33
C MET A 20 15.63 20.40 1.08
N LEU A 21 15.14 19.66 2.07
CA LEU A 21 15.62 19.76 3.45
C LEU A 21 17.06 19.26 3.61
N LYS A 22 17.48 18.26 2.81
CA LYS A 22 18.87 17.78 2.79
C LYS A 22 19.84 18.77 2.16
N THR A 23 19.40 19.46 1.11
CA THR A 23 20.26 20.35 0.31
C THR A 23 20.25 21.80 0.80
N ASN A 24 19.25 22.21 1.59
CA ASN A 24 19.10 23.58 2.09
C ASN A 24 19.01 23.57 3.63
N PRO A 25 20.16 23.62 4.34
CA PRO A 25 20.20 23.54 5.81
C PRO A 25 19.46 24.67 6.54
N ASP A 26 19.38 25.84 5.92
CA ASP A 26 18.63 27.00 6.42
C ASP A 26 17.12 26.75 6.43
N VAL A 27 16.61 26.09 5.40
CA VAL A 27 15.20 25.66 5.33
C VAL A 27 14.92 24.55 6.35
N LEU A 28 15.83 23.59 6.50
CA LEU A 28 15.72 22.57 7.53
C LEU A 28 15.69 23.17 8.94
N ALA A 29 16.64 24.06 9.26
CA ALA A 29 16.70 24.73 10.54
C ALA A 29 15.44 25.57 10.82
N HIS A 30 14.85 26.20 9.80
CA HIS A 30 13.57 26.91 9.95
C HIS A 30 12.46 25.97 10.46
N TYR A 31 12.35 24.77 9.88
CA TYR A 31 11.32 23.81 10.26
C TYR A 31 11.63 23.07 11.56
N GLN A 32 12.88 22.74 11.85
CA GLN A 32 13.29 22.17 13.15
C GLN A 32 12.93 23.12 14.30
N ASN A 33 13.27 24.41 14.17
CA ASN A 33 12.93 25.44 15.16
C ASN A 33 11.42 25.64 15.34
N ARG A 34 10.64 25.39 14.29
CA ARG A 34 9.18 25.50 14.31
C ARG A 34 8.53 24.27 14.94
N PHE A 35 8.99 23.07 14.59
CA PHE A 35 8.40 21.79 14.98
C PHE A 35 9.28 21.10 16.02
N LYS A 36 9.13 21.54 17.27
CA LYS A 36 9.93 21.05 18.39
C LYS A 36 9.57 19.65 18.89
N HIS A 37 8.36 19.19 18.57
CA HIS A 37 7.84 17.88 18.95
C HIS A 37 7.15 17.28 17.72
N ILE A 38 7.38 15.99 17.47
CA ILE A 38 6.84 15.27 16.32
C ILE A 38 6.13 14.02 16.85
N LEU A 39 4.87 13.85 16.46
CA LEU A 39 4.07 12.66 16.76
C LEU A 39 3.72 12.00 15.42
N VAL A 40 3.98 10.70 15.31
CA VAL A 40 3.64 9.91 14.13
C VAL A 40 2.78 8.73 14.56
N ASP A 41 1.54 8.72 14.07
CA ASP A 41 0.60 7.63 14.26
C ASP A 41 0.74 6.61 13.12
N GLU A 42 0.41 5.33 13.36
CA GLU A 42 0.55 4.21 12.41
C GLU A 42 1.95 4.15 11.77
N PHE A 43 2.99 4.23 12.61
CA PHE A 43 4.38 4.33 12.20
C PHE A 43 4.88 3.12 11.42
N GLN A 44 4.31 1.93 11.66
CA GLN A 44 4.55 0.72 10.87
C GLN A 44 4.16 0.90 9.39
N ASP A 45 3.24 1.83 9.07
CA ASP A 45 2.80 2.14 7.71
C ASP A 45 3.67 3.21 7.02
N THR A 46 4.69 3.77 7.69
CA THR A 46 5.48 4.88 7.15
C THR A 46 6.54 4.44 6.15
N ASN A 47 6.59 5.11 5.00
CA ASN A 47 7.60 4.82 4.00
C ASN A 47 8.97 5.47 4.28
N LYS A 48 10.02 5.02 3.59
CA LYS A 48 11.39 5.56 3.77
C LYS A 48 11.47 7.08 3.66
N ALA A 49 10.74 7.70 2.73
CA ALA A 49 10.75 9.15 2.56
C ALA A 49 10.10 9.86 3.74
N GLN A 50 8.98 9.32 4.23
CA GLN A 50 8.28 9.81 5.41
C GLN A 50 9.13 9.64 6.67
N ASN A 51 9.81 8.50 6.85
CA ASN A 51 10.73 8.30 7.96
C ASN A 51 11.92 9.25 7.90
N GLU A 52 12.55 9.42 6.73
CA GLU A 52 13.64 10.39 6.56
C GLU A 52 13.20 11.82 6.90
N LEU A 53 11.98 12.20 6.55
CA LEU A 53 11.41 13.49 6.91
C LEU A 53 11.27 13.64 8.43
N VAL A 54 10.78 12.60 9.12
CA VAL A 54 10.67 12.55 10.59
C VAL A 54 12.05 12.65 11.24
N LEU A 55 13.04 11.92 10.72
CA LEU A 55 14.42 11.95 11.21
C LEU A 55 15.06 13.32 11.03
N LEU A 56 14.97 13.92 9.83
CA LEU A 56 15.53 15.25 9.56
C LEU A 56 14.92 16.31 10.48
N LEU A 57 13.60 16.33 10.63
CA LEU A 57 12.93 17.31 11.47
C LEU A 57 13.14 17.04 12.97
N GLY A 58 13.21 15.77 13.38
CA GLY A 58 13.38 15.36 14.77
C GLY A 58 14.82 15.46 15.27
N LYS A 59 15.81 15.50 14.37
CA LYS A 59 17.24 15.39 14.71
C LYS A 59 17.71 16.40 15.75
N GLU A 60 17.31 17.66 15.65
CA GLU A 60 17.80 18.72 16.54
C GLU A 60 17.28 18.58 17.97
N HIS A 61 16.02 18.19 18.13
CA HIS A 61 15.33 18.23 19.43
C HIS A 61 15.11 16.86 20.06
N GLN A 62 15.17 15.78 19.26
CA GLN A 62 14.96 14.39 19.69
C GLN A 62 13.58 14.12 20.32
N ASN A 63 12.64 15.06 20.20
CA ASN A 63 11.30 14.93 20.77
C ASN A 63 10.34 14.28 19.76
N VAL A 64 10.58 13.02 19.43
CA VAL A 64 9.73 12.26 18.51
C VAL A 64 8.98 11.17 19.28
N CYS A 65 7.71 10.97 18.95
CA CYS A 65 6.87 9.90 19.47
C CYS A 65 6.21 9.16 18.30
N VAL A 66 6.28 7.83 18.32
CA VAL A 66 5.77 6.96 17.25
C VAL A 66 4.90 5.85 17.84
N VAL A 67 3.92 5.36 17.07
CA VAL A 67 2.97 4.31 17.49
C VAL A 67 2.85 3.25 16.36
N GLY A 68 3.02 1.95 16.62
CA GLY A 68 2.84 0.88 15.60
C GLY A 68 3.08 -0.57 16.05
N ASP A 69 3.08 -1.55 15.12
CA ASP A 69 3.09 -3.02 15.38
C ASP A 69 4.27 -3.79 14.72
N SER A 70 4.59 -5.00 15.21
CA SER A 70 5.85 -5.72 14.97
C SER A 70 5.70 -7.20 14.54
N ASP A 71 5.56 -7.51 13.24
CA ASP A 71 5.31 -8.90 12.79
C ASP A 71 6.27 -9.41 11.68
N GLN A 72 7.46 -9.94 12.01
CA GLN A 72 8.17 -11.03 11.26
C GLN A 72 9.27 -11.65 12.12
N CYS A 73 9.03 -12.83 12.69
CA CYS A 73 10.02 -13.51 13.53
C CYS A 73 9.83 -15.05 13.58
N LEU A 74 10.85 -15.75 14.06
CA LEU A 74 10.88 -17.19 14.42
C LEU A 74 10.74 -17.37 15.95
N LEU A 75 10.45 -18.58 16.41
CA LEU A 75 10.20 -18.84 17.84
C LEU A 75 11.50 -19.10 18.61
N PRO A 76 11.50 -18.96 19.95
CA PRO A 76 12.53 -19.56 20.79
C PRO A 76 12.63 -21.06 20.52
N ASP A 77 13.80 -21.62 20.85
CA ASP A 77 14.21 -23.00 20.62
C ASP A 77 14.47 -23.38 19.14
N THR A 78 14.23 -22.48 18.17
CA THR A 78 14.60 -22.73 16.77
C THR A 78 16.12 -22.94 16.65
N GLU A 79 16.53 -24.06 16.07
CA GLU A 79 17.92 -24.43 15.92
C GLU A 79 18.53 -23.76 14.67
N VAL A 80 19.39 -22.77 14.89
CA VAL A 80 20.15 -22.09 13.85
C VAL A 80 21.46 -22.82 13.61
N ALA A 81 21.72 -23.22 12.36
CA ALA A 81 22.94 -23.92 12.03
C ALA A 81 24.16 -22.98 12.05
N THR A 82 25.27 -23.48 12.58
CA THR A 82 26.57 -22.79 12.72
C THR A 82 27.69 -23.72 12.23
N PRO A 83 28.89 -23.22 11.92
CA PRO A 83 30.02 -24.08 11.58
C PRO A 83 30.38 -25.11 12.65
N SER A 84 30.02 -24.87 13.91
CA SER A 84 30.30 -25.72 15.07
C SER A 84 29.15 -26.65 15.50
N GLY A 85 28.01 -26.65 14.78
CA GLY A 85 26.80 -27.39 15.17
C GLY A 85 25.56 -26.51 15.08
N THR A 86 24.63 -26.64 16.01
CA THR A 86 23.44 -25.76 16.10
C THR A 86 23.53 -24.86 17.33
N LYS A 87 22.91 -23.67 17.24
CA LYS A 87 22.71 -22.74 18.34
C LYS A 87 21.23 -22.34 18.35
N ARG A 88 20.60 -22.26 19.52
CA ARG A 88 19.21 -21.80 19.61
C ARG A 88 19.15 -20.32 19.23
N ILE A 89 18.09 -19.92 18.53
CA ILE A 89 17.99 -18.56 17.99
C ILE A 89 18.03 -17.48 19.07
N GLU A 90 17.50 -17.75 20.26
CA GLU A 90 17.55 -16.86 21.42
C GLU A 90 18.95 -16.67 22.00
N ASP A 91 19.86 -17.61 21.73
CA ASP A 91 21.24 -17.57 22.18
C ASP A 91 22.17 -16.99 21.12
N VAL A 92 21.71 -16.76 19.88
CA VAL A 92 22.52 -16.18 18.80
C VAL A 92 22.82 -14.71 19.10
N GLU A 93 24.08 -14.31 18.95
CA GLU A 93 24.56 -12.95 19.20
C GLU A 93 25.10 -12.29 17.92
N VAL A 94 25.13 -10.95 17.90
CA VAL A 94 25.78 -10.22 16.81
C VAL A 94 27.26 -10.58 16.75
N GLY A 95 27.72 -10.95 15.55
CA GLY A 95 29.08 -11.43 15.30
C GLY A 95 29.22 -12.95 15.26
N ASP A 96 28.22 -13.70 15.72
CA ASP A 96 28.20 -15.16 15.54
C ASP A 96 28.18 -15.54 14.06
N GLU A 97 28.85 -16.64 13.71
CA GLU A 97 28.81 -17.18 12.35
C GLU A 97 27.69 -18.22 12.23
N VAL A 98 26.74 -17.95 11.35
CA VAL A 98 25.62 -18.85 11.04
C VAL A 98 25.71 -19.34 9.59
N LEU A 99 25.18 -20.53 9.34
CA LEU A 99 25.19 -21.16 8.04
C LEU A 99 23.95 -20.74 7.24
N GLY A 100 24.17 -20.29 6.01
CA GLY A 100 23.13 -19.93 5.05
C GLY A 100 23.55 -20.28 3.63
N THR A 101 22.84 -19.78 2.63
CA THR A 101 23.20 -20.08 1.23
C THR A 101 23.07 -18.87 0.30
N GLY A 102 23.64 -19.00 -0.88
CA GLY A 102 23.51 -18.03 -1.95
C GLY A 102 23.47 -18.74 -3.30
N GLY A 103 23.96 -18.08 -4.35
CA GLY A 103 23.75 -18.49 -5.73
C GLY A 103 24.35 -19.84 -6.12
N SER A 104 25.38 -20.33 -5.43
CA SER A 104 25.91 -21.68 -5.66
C SER A 104 25.00 -22.78 -5.12
N GLY A 105 24.14 -22.47 -4.15
CA GLY A 105 23.41 -23.47 -3.36
C GLY A 105 24.32 -24.31 -2.46
N VAL A 106 25.56 -23.87 -2.23
CA VAL A 106 26.42 -24.42 -1.16
C VAL A 106 26.07 -23.67 0.11
N VAL A 107 25.96 -24.40 1.22
CA VAL A 107 25.74 -23.83 2.54
C VAL A 107 27.09 -23.35 3.08
N THR A 108 27.16 -22.10 3.52
CA THR A 108 28.39 -21.43 3.93
C THR A 108 28.13 -20.49 5.09
N GLY A 109 29.18 -20.21 5.88
CA GLY A 109 29.10 -19.34 7.04
C GLY A 109 29.07 -17.87 6.66
N ALA A 110 28.31 -17.08 7.43
CA ALA A 110 28.35 -15.63 7.43
C ALA A 110 28.00 -15.08 8.81
N ALA A 111 28.51 -13.89 9.10
CA ALA A 111 28.30 -13.23 10.38
C ALA A 111 26.87 -12.71 10.50
N VAL A 112 26.29 -12.88 11.70
CA VAL A 112 25.06 -12.23 12.12
C VAL A 112 25.38 -10.77 12.39
N SER A 113 24.76 -9.88 11.61
CA SER A 113 24.94 -8.43 11.73
C SER A 113 23.93 -7.79 12.69
N GLN A 114 22.75 -8.38 12.84
CA GLN A 114 21.74 -7.94 13.80
C GLN A 114 20.97 -9.14 14.36
N VAL A 115 20.64 -9.06 15.65
CA VAL A 115 19.72 -9.97 16.35
C VAL A 115 18.60 -9.10 16.91
N ARG A 116 17.36 -9.49 16.67
CA ARG A 116 16.17 -8.78 17.14
C ARG A 116 15.30 -9.73 17.92
N SER A 117 14.69 -9.24 18.99
CA SER A 117 13.67 -9.97 19.74
C SER A 117 12.49 -9.08 20.08
N SER A 118 11.31 -9.66 20.11
CA SER A 118 10.07 -8.98 20.52
C SER A 118 9.10 -10.00 21.12
N ILE A 119 8.08 -9.54 21.83
CA ILE A 119 6.98 -10.42 22.24
C ILE A 119 5.97 -10.45 21.10
N TYR A 120 5.65 -11.64 20.59
CA TYR A 120 4.61 -11.87 19.59
C TYR A 120 3.46 -12.68 20.20
N VAL A 121 2.24 -12.36 19.76
CA VAL A 121 1.08 -13.15 20.13
C VAL A 121 0.11 -13.21 18.97
N GLY A 122 -0.25 -14.42 18.59
CA GLY A 122 -1.01 -14.71 17.40
C GLY A 122 -0.57 -16.05 16.81
N PRO A 123 -0.92 -16.30 15.55
CA PRO A 123 -0.60 -17.55 14.89
C PRO A 123 0.87 -17.77 14.71
N VAL A 124 1.25 -19.02 14.83
CA VAL A 124 2.50 -19.55 14.35
C VAL A 124 2.19 -20.64 13.35
N TYR A 125 2.89 -20.55 12.21
CA TYR A 125 2.84 -21.54 11.16
C TYR A 125 4.00 -22.51 11.34
N SER A 126 3.65 -23.78 11.46
CA SER A 126 4.58 -24.90 11.54
C SER A 126 4.58 -25.63 10.21
N ILE A 127 5.71 -25.68 9.52
CA ILE A 127 5.86 -26.43 8.27
C ILE A 127 6.69 -27.68 8.50
N SER A 128 6.18 -28.83 8.07
CA SER A 128 6.90 -30.10 8.13
C SER A 128 7.53 -30.44 6.77
N VAL A 129 8.83 -30.73 6.77
CA VAL A 129 9.63 -30.95 5.57
C VAL A 129 10.68 -32.04 5.86
N GLU A 130 10.53 -33.25 5.30
CA GLU A 130 11.49 -34.36 5.47
C GLU A 130 11.87 -34.63 6.95
N GLY A 131 10.87 -34.68 7.83
CA GLY A 131 11.07 -34.90 9.27
C GLY A 131 11.59 -33.70 10.05
N ARG A 132 11.82 -32.55 9.41
CA ARG A 132 12.14 -31.27 10.05
C ARG A 132 10.88 -30.44 10.22
N THR A 133 10.87 -29.54 11.21
CA THR A 133 9.74 -28.62 11.42
C THR A 133 10.26 -27.22 11.68
N LEU A 134 9.96 -26.28 10.78
CA LEU A 134 10.23 -24.85 10.97
C LEU A 134 8.96 -24.16 11.49
N ARG A 135 9.11 -23.39 12.58
CA ARG A 135 8.02 -22.64 13.22
C ARG A 135 8.29 -21.15 13.13
N GLY A 136 7.33 -20.38 12.67
CA GLY A 136 7.46 -18.93 12.65
C GLY A 136 6.14 -18.20 12.57
N THR A 137 6.19 -16.89 12.78
CA THR A 137 5.07 -15.98 12.47
C THR A 137 4.59 -16.20 11.03
N PRO A 138 3.32 -15.87 10.69
CA PRO A 138 2.73 -16.13 9.35
C PRO A 138 3.58 -15.61 8.20
N HIS A 139 4.35 -14.61 8.53
CA HIS A 139 4.94 -13.65 7.66
C HIS A 139 6.46 -13.77 7.56
N HIS A 140 7.04 -14.70 8.32
CA HIS A 140 8.43 -15.09 8.15
C HIS A 140 8.64 -15.68 6.74
N ILE A 141 9.76 -15.32 6.09
CA ILE A 141 9.97 -15.61 4.68
C ILE A 141 10.89 -16.81 4.48
N VAL A 142 10.47 -17.72 3.60
CA VAL A 142 11.34 -18.74 3.02
C VAL A 142 11.44 -18.58 1.50
N LEU A 143 12.43 -19.24 0.90
CA LEU A 143 12.54 -19.38 -0.54
C LEU A 143 11.78 -20.63 -0.98
N ALA A 144 10.73 -20.45 -1.79
CA ALA A 144 9.91 -21.56 -2.25
C ALA A 144 9.71 -21.59 -3.77
N ASP A 145 9.43 -22.78 -4.30
CA ASP A 145 8.93 -23.00 -5.66
C ASP A 145 7.52 -23.60 -5.64
N LEU A 146 6.75 -23.24 -6.66
CA LEU A 146 5.36 -23.63 -6.86
C LEU A 146 5.21 -25.01 -7.51
N ALA A 147 6.21 -25.88 -7.39
CA ALA A 147 6.08 -27.27 -7.85
C ALA A 147 4.94 -27.94 -7.09
N LEU A 148 4.08 -28.68 -7.79
CA LEU A 148 2.94 -29.41 -7.23
C LEU A 148 2.82 -30.76 -7.95
N LYS A 149 2.12 -31.72 -7.35
CA LYS A 149 1.96 -33.07 -7.94
C LYS A 149 0.93 -33.06 -9.08
N PRO A 150 1.13 -33.82 -10.18
CA PRO A 150 0.27 -33.74 -11.36
C PRO A 150 -1.20 -34.12 -11.16
N ASP A 151 -1.49 -34.96 -10.18
CA ASP A 151 -2.79 -35.49 -9.81
C ASP A 151 -3.60 -34.59 -8.86
N GLN A 152 -2.98 -33.53 -8.33
CA GLN A 152 -3.62 -32.59 -7.43
C GLN A 152 -4.42 -31.50 -8.17
N TYR A 153 -5.26 -30.80 -7.41
CA TYR A 153 -6.07 -29.67 -7.84
C TYR A 153 -5.78 -28.46 -6.94
N VAL A 154 -5.91 -27.27 -7.49
CA VAL A 154 -5.58 -26.02 -6.80
C VAL A 154 -6.77 -25.09 -6.88
N VAL A 155 -7.18 -24.56 -5.73
CA VAL A 155 -8.12 -23.45 -5.60
C VAL A 155 -7.32 -22.19 -5.34
N TYR A 156 -7.62 -21.13 -6.08
CA TYR A 156 -6.83 -19.91 -6.09
C TYR A 156 -7.70 -18.66 -6.12
N LEU A 157 -7.16 -17.58 -5.58
CA LEU A 157 -7.63 -16.21 -5.72
C LEU A 157 -6.80 -15.55 -6.83
N MET A 158 -7.45 -14.93 -7.80
CA MET A 158 -6.80 -14.29 -8.94
C MET A 158 -7.21 -12.83 -9.02
N GLN A 159 -6.25 -11.95 -9.29
CA GLN A 159 -6.49 -10.52 -9.47
C GLN A 159 -6.21 -10.09 -10.91
N ARG A 160 -7.05 -9.22 -11.46
CA ARG A 160 -6.76 -8.40 -12.63
C ARG A 160 -7.01 -6.95 -12.25
N GLY A 161 -5.99 -6.09 -12.28
CA GLY A 161 -6.02 -4.77 -11.67
C GLY A 161 -7.05 -3.79 -12.24
N ASP A 162 -7.58 -4.04 -13.44
CA ASP A 162 -8.66 -3.26 -14.05
C ASP A 162 -10.07 -3.88 -13.86
N MET A 163 -10.19 -5.06 -13.23
CA MET A 163 -11.49 -5.72 -12.98
C MET A 163 -11.70 -6.16 -11.53
N GLY A 164 -10.64 -6.35 -10.76
CA GLY A 164 -10.69 -6.84 -9.38
C GLY A 164 -10.35 -8.33 -9.25
N TYR A 165 -11.09 -9.04 -8.40
CA TYR A 165 -10.73 -10.38 -7.91
C TYR A 165 -11.77 -11.46 -8.21
N ARG A 166 -11.29 -12.69 -8.44
CA ARG A 166 -12.13 -13.88 -8.64
C ARG A 166 -11.54 -15.12 -7.97
N ILE A 167 -12.38 -16.09 -7.65
CA ILE A 167 -11.98 -17.42 -7.18
C ILE A 167 -11.99 -18.39 -8.36
N GLY A 168 -10.99 -19.25 -8.45
CA GLY A 168 -10.93 -20.27 -9.49
C GLY A 168 -10.33 -21.58 -9.03
N LEU A 169 -10.62 -22.64 -9.77
CA LEU A 169 -9.97 -23.94 -9.63
C LEU A 169 -9.19 -24.36 -10.87
N THR A 170 -8.20 -25.24 -10.67
CA THR A 170 -7.35 -25.77 -11.73
C THR A 170 -6.77 -27.14 -11.36
N SER A 171 -6.44 -27.98 -12.33
CA SER A 171 -5.48 -29.06 -12.08
C SER A 171 -4.11 -28.45 -11.75
N ALA A 172 -3.34 -29.08 -10.87
CA ALA A 172 -2.03 -28.61 -10.44
C ALA A 172 -1.04 -28.55 -11.61
N ILE A 173 -1.11 -29.51 -12.52
CA ILE A 173 -0.36 -29.52 -13.79
C ILE A 173 -1.33 -29.55 -14.97
N ARG A 174 -1.04 -28.78 -16.02
CA ARG A 174 -1.74 -28.85 -17.32
C ARG A 174 -0.85 -28.44 -18.48
N SER A 175 -1.30 -28.74 -19.68
CA SER A 175 -0.68 -28.24 -20.89
C SER A 175 -0.99 -26.76 -21.12
N ASP A 176 0.01 -26.00 -21.53
CA ASP A 176 -0.15 -24.66 -22.10
C ASP A 176 -0.66 -24.74 -23.55
N SER A 177 -0.82 -23.58 -24.21
CA SER A 177 -1.27 -23.51 -25.61
C SER A 177 -0.29 -24.15 -26.61
N LEU A 178 0.94 -24.44 -26.21
CA LEU A 178 1.97 -25.10 -27.02
C LEU A 178 2.09 -26.59 -26.69
N GLY A 179 1.23 -27.12 -25.80
CA GLY A 179 1.25 -28.52 -25.38
C GLY A 179 2.26 -28.84 -24.26
N ASN A 180 3.01 -27.85 -23.75
CA ASN A 180 4.00 -28.08 -22.69
C ASN A 180 3.32 -28.19 -21.33
N LYS A 181 3.73 -29.16 -20.51
CA LYS A 181 3.24 -29.29 -19.14
C LYS A 181 3.78 -28.16 -18.26
N GLN A 182 2.87 -27.45 -17.59
CA GLN A 182 3.14 -26.31 -16.74
C GLN A 182 2.28 -26.36 -15.48
N VAL A 183 2.69 -25.63 -14.44
CA VAL A 183 1.86 -25.42 -13.24
C VAL A 183 0.55 -24.73 -13.64
N GLY A 184 -0.58 -25.31 -13.26
CA GLY A 184 -1.87 -24.94 -13.82
C GLY A 184 -2.33 -23.53 -13.52
N VAL A 185 -1.98 -22.99 -12.34
CA VAL A 185 -2.24 -21.57 -12.03
C VAL A 185 -1.46 -20.63 -12.95
N ARG A 186 -0.21 -20.95 -13.33
CA ARG A 186 0.59 -20.15 -14.28
C ARG A 186 -0.12 -20.08 -15.64
N VAL A 187 -0.68 -21.21 -16.07
CA VAL A 187 -1.45 -21.28 -17.32
C VAL A 187 -2.74 -20.45 -17.24
N ARG A 188 -3.49 -20.51 -16.13
CA ARG A 188 -4.73 -19.70 -15.98
C ARG A 188 -4.46 -18.20 -15.97
N VAL A 189 -3.44 -17.77 -15.24
CA VAL A 189 -3.07 -16.35 -15.16
C VAL A 189 -2.76 -15.78 -16.55
N ASN A 190 -2.09 -16.56 -17.39
CA ASN A 190 -1.83 -16.17 -18.77
C ASN A 190 -3.09 -16.22 -19.65
N GLN A 191 -3.91 -17.28 -19.54
CA GLN A 191 -5.16 -17.45 -20.29
C GLN A 191 -6.27 -16.46 -19.94
N GLU A 192 -6.22 -15.85 -18.76
CA GLU A 192 -7.22 -14.88 -18.27
C GLU A 192 -6.70 -13.44 -18.24
N HIS A 193 -5.48 -13.24 -18.74
CA HIS A 193 -4.78 -11.96 -18.67
C HIS A 193 -4.77 -11.34 -17.25
N ALA A 194 -4.70 -12.16 -16.20
CA ALA A 194 -4.59 -11.74 -14.79
C ALA A 194 -3.18 -11.32 -14.33
N ASP A 195 -3.09 -10.48 -13.31
CA ASP A 195 -1.83 -9.87 -12.87
C ASP A 195 -1.16 -10.60 -11.71
N LYS A 196 -1.96 -11.16 -10.79
CA LYS A 196 -1.47 -11.85 -9.58
C LYS A 196 -2.38 -13.05 -9.28
N VAL A 197 -1.81 -14.07 -8.65
CA VAL A 197 -2.57 -15.22 -8.14
C VAL A 197 -2.01 -15.72 -6.82
N TRP A 198 -2.91 -16.09 -5.91
CA TRP A 198 -2.61 -16.72 -4.63
C TRP A 198 -3.30 -18.08 -4.58
N ILE A 199 -2.57 -19.11 -4.17
CA ILE A 199 -3.13 -20.42 -3.88
C ILE A 199 -3.81 -20.36 -2.52
N LEU A 200 -5.11 -20.63 -2.51
CA LEU A 200 -5.89 -20.76 -1.29
C LEU A 200 -5.75 -22.16 -0.72
N ARG A 201 -5.84 -23.17 -1.59
CA ARG A 201 -5.80 -24.59 -1.18
C ARG A 201 -5.27 -25.50 -2.29
N VAL A 202 -4.62 -26.58 -1.88
CA VAL A 202 -4.28 -27.73 -2.72
C VAL A 202 -5.14 -28.90 -2.26
N CYS A 203 -5.78 -29.60 -3.20
CA CYS A 203 -6.76 -30.65 -2.98
C CYS A 203 -6.38 -31.91 -3.75
N GLU A 204 -6.70 -33.08 -3.21
CA GLU A 204 -6.37 -34.37 -3.84
C GLU A 204 -7.37 -34.75 -4.93
N THR A 205 -8.59 -34.22 -4.85
CA THR A 205 -9.64 -34.52 -5.83
C THR A 205 -10.26 -33.26 -6.41
N ARG A 206 -10.78 -33.38 -7.63
CA ARG A 206 -11.53 -32.30 -8.28
C ARG A 206 -12.80 -31.95 -7.50
N ALA A 207 -13.45 -32.94 -6.89
CA ALA A 207 -14.67 -32.73 -6.12
C ALA A 207 -14.40 -31.87 -4.88
N GLU A 208 -13.33 -32.17 -4.15
CA GLU A 208 -12.87 -31.36 -3.02
C GLU A 208 -12.52 -29.93 -3.46
N ALA A 209 -11.77 -29.77 -4.57
CA ALA A 209 -11.45 -28.45 -5.09
C ALA A 209 -12.70 -27.65 -5.50
N GLY A 210 -13.70 -28.33 -6.09
CA GLY A 210 -14.99 -27.72 -6.44
C GLY A 210 -15.78 -27.26 -5.21
N PHE A 211 -15.77 -28.05 -4.13
CA PHE A 211 -16.35 -27.64 -2.86
C PHE A 211 -15.69 -26.36 -2.33
N TRP A 212 -14.35 -26.31 -2.29
CA TRP A 212 -13.65 -25.13 -1.77
C TRP A 212 -13.77 -23.91 -2.68
N GLU A 213 -13.78 -24.06 -4.00
CA GLU A 213 -14.07 -22.96 -4.94
C GLU A 213 -15.43 -22.32 -4.62
N ALA A 214 -16.47 -23.16 -4.49
CA ALA A 214 -17.82 -22.70 -4.17
C ALA A 214 -17.91 -22.09 -2.76
N TRP A 215 -17.24 -22.72 -1.78
CA TRP A 215 -17.22 -22.23 -0.40
C TRP A 215 -16.55 -20.86 -0.29
N PHE A 216 -15.34 -20.67 -0.85
CA PHE A 216 -14.68 -19.37 -0.84
C PHE A 216 -15.48 -18.31 -1.60
N ALA A 217 -16.03 -18.66 -2.76
CA ALA A 217 -16.85 -17.74 -3.53
C ALA A 217 -18.10 -17.28 -2.76
N ALA A 218 -18.81 -18.21 -2.11
CA ALA A 218 -20.04 -17.91 -1.36
C ALA A 218 -19.75 -17.17 -0.05
N THR A 219 -18.77 -17.63 0.74
CA THR A 219 -18.43 -17.05 2.05
C THR A 219 -17.97 -15.59 1.92
N TYR A 220 -17.14 -15.30 0.91
CA TYR A 220 -16.55 -13.97 0.74
C TYR A 220 -17.24 -13.13 -0.32
N GLY A 221 -18.22 -13.65 -1.06
CA GLY A 221 -18.90 -12.91 -2.14
C GLY A 221 -17.96 -12.57 -3.30
N LEU A 222 -17.15 -13.53 -3.73
CA LEU A 222 -16.22 -13.38 -4.86
C LEU A 222 -16.70 -14.20 -6.07
N PRO A 223 -16.67 -13.64 -7.29
CA PRO A 223 -17.17 -14.33 -8.46
C PRO A 223 -16.25 -15.50 -8.86
N THR A 224 -16.84 -16.55 -9.42
CA THR A 224 -16.12 -17.63 -10.12
C THR A 224 -16.11 -17.45 -11.64
N ALA A 225 -16.78 -16.40 -12.14
CA ALA A 225 -16.68 -15.98 -13.53
C ALA A 225 -15.25 -15.57 -13.88
N VAL A 226 -14.87 -15.74 -15.13
CA VAL A 226 -13.53 -15.44 -15.65
C VAL A 226 -13.48 -13.99 -16.14
N PHE A 227 -12.30 -13.40 -16.26
CA PHE A 227 -12.19 -11.96 -16.59
C PHE A 227 -12.50 -11.58 -18.05
N HIS A 228 -12.55 -12.55 -18.97
CA HIS A 228 -12.91 -12.27 -20.35
C HIS A 228 -13.48 -13.50 -21.07
N ASP A 229 -14.27 -13.23 -22.11
CA ASP A 229 -14.91 -14.22 -22.97
C ASP A 229 -14.03 -14.71 -24.13
N CYS A 230 -12.93 -14.00 -24.44
CA CYS A 230 -12.10 -14.30 -25.61
C CYS A 230 -11.69 -15.78 -25.70
N GLY A 231 -12.07 -16.44 -26.80
CA GLY A 231 -11.77 -17.85 -27.08
C GLY A 231 -12.56 -18.84 -26.23
N ARG A 232 -13.61 -18.39 -25.53
CA ARG A 232 -14.46 -19.20 -24.65
C ARG A 232 -15.91 -19.01 -25.09
N GLY A 233 -16.62 -20.11 -25.37
CA GLY A 233 -18.06 -20.08 -25.65
C GLY A 233 -18.87 -19.86 -24.36
N LEU A 234 -18.63 -18.76 -23.65
CA LEU A 234 -19.35 -18.42 -22.43
C LEU A 234 -20.73 -17.87 -22.77
N LEU A 235 -21.68 -18.10 -21.86
CA LEU A 235 -23.01 -17.50 -21.97
C LEU A 235 -23.01 -16.00 -21.61
N MET A 236 -22.13 -15.60 -20.67
CA MET A 236 -21.84 -14.19 -20.38
C MET A 236 -20.71 -13.72 -21.29
N ASP A 237 -21.02 -12.83 -22.23
CA ASP A 237 -20.04 -12.10 -23.04
C ASP A 237 -19.39 -10.96 -22.24
N GLN A 238 -18.40 -10.27 -22.85
CA GLN A 238 -17.60 -9.26 -22.15
C GLN A 238 -18.43 -8.16 -21.44
N PRO A 239 -19.47 -7.55 -22.05
CA PRO A 239 -20.33 -6.57 -21.35
C PRO A 239 -20.96 -7.08 -20.05
N TRP A 240 -21.41 -8.34 -20.01
CA TRP A 240 -21.98 -8.93 -18.80
C TRP A 240 -20.92 -9.25 -17.75
N LEU A 241 -19.73 -9.67 -18.18
CA LEU A 241 -18.59 -9.86 -17.27
C LEU A 241 -18.18 -8.53 -16.64
N ASP A 242 -18.02 -7.47 -17.43
CA ASP A 242 -17.66 -6.14 -16.94
C ASP A 242 -18.68 -5.66 -15.90
N ARG A 243 -19.97 -5.79 -16.21
CA ARG A 243 -21.05 -5.45 -15.28
C ARG A 243 -20.99 -6.25 -13.97
N LEU A 244 -20.74 -7.56 -14.04
CA LEU A 244 -20.63 -8.41 -12.85
C LEU A 244 -19.50 -7.95 -11.92
N PHE A 245 -18.34 -7.63 -12.48
CA PHE A 245 -17.19 -7.19 -11.70
C PHE A 245 -17.36 -5.74 -11.19
N ASP A 246 -18.05 -4.88 -11.94
CA ASP A 246 -18.37 -3.50 -11.52
C ASP A 246 -19.40 -3.46 -10.37
N GLU A 247 -20.36 -4.39 -10.33
CA GLU A 247 -21.40 -4.46 -9.29
C GLU A 247 -20.90 -5.10 -7.98
N LEU A 248 -19.82 -5.90 -8.02
CA LEU A 248 -19.28 -6.60 -6.85
C LEU A 248 -18.11 -5.86 -6.19
N ASN A 249 -18.10 -5.78 -4.86
CA ASN A 249 -16.95 -5.29 -4.09
C ASN A 249 -15.82 -6.33 -3.99
N THR A 250 -15.27 -6.75 -5.13
CA THR A 250 -14.28 -7.83 -5.16
C THR A 250 -12.98 -7.48 -4.43
N GLU A 251 -12.57 -6.21 -4.44
CA GLU A 251 -11.40 -5.69 -3.71
C GLU A 251 -11.55 -5.85 -2.18
N GLY A 252 -12.64 -5.33 -1.61
CA GLY A 252 -12.89 -5.41 -0.17
C GLY A 252 -13.15 -6.83 0.32
N ASN A 253 -13.71 -7.69 -0.54
CA ASN A 253 -13.99 -9.09 -0.26
C ASN A 253 -12.71 -9.94 -0.32
N ALA A 254 -11.86 -9.71 -1.32
CA ALA A 254 -10.55 -10.36 -1.41
C ALA A 254 -9.63 -9.95 -0.26
N LYS A 255 -9.69 -8.69 0.18
CA LYS A 255 -8.96 -8.22 1.36
C LYS A 255 -9.33 -9.03 2.61
N GLN A 256 -10.63 -9.19 2.89
CA GLN A 256 -11.09 -10.00 4.02
C GLN A 256 -10.60 -11.45 3.92
N LEU A 257 -10.74 -12.06 2.74
CA LEU A 257 -10.27 -13.43 2.50
C LEU A 257 -8.78 -13.57 2.76
N MET A 258 -7.98 -12.60 2.30
CA MET A 258 -6.54 -12.60 2.53
C MET A 258 -6.21 -12.46 4.00
N GLU A 259 -6.88 -11.56 4.73
CA GLU A 259 -6.72 -11.38 6.18
C GLU A 259 -7.05 -12.68 6.95
N ASP A 260 -8.17 -13.33 6.63
CA ASP A 260 -8.60 -14.56 7.30
C ASP A 260 -7.67 -15.76 7.05
N LEU A 261 -6.85 -15.71 5.99
CA LEU A 261 -5.87 -16.74 5.63
C LEU A 261 -4.41 -16.30 5.84
N ASP A 262 -4.18 -15.14 6.47
CA ASP A 262 -2.89 -14.47 6.61
C ASP A 262 -2.10 -14.34 5.29
N LEU A 263 -2.83 -14.22 4.16
CA LEU A 263 -2.23 -14.00 2.85
C LEU A 263 -1.86 -12.53 2.70
N HIS A 264 -0.71 -12.28 2.07
CA HIS A 264 -0.15 -10.95 1.91
C HIS A 264 -0.23 -10.54 0.43
N PRO A 265 -0.79 -9.36 0.10
CA PRO A 265 -1.03 -8.93 -1.29
C PRO A 265 0.26 -8.71 -2.10
N ASP A 266 1.40 -8.49 -1.45
CA ASP A 266 2.67 -8.32 -2.16
C ASP A 266 3.45 -9.60 -2.46
N TYR A 267 3.01 -10.74 -1.91
CA TYR A 267 3.63 -12.05 -2.08
C TYR A 267 2.67 -13.04 -2.80
N PRO A 268 2.18 -12.74 -4.01
CA PRO A 268 1.44 -13.73 -4.77
C PRO A 268 2.33 -14.91 -5.14
N HIS A 269 1.78 -16.13 -5.08
CA HIS A 269 2.48 -17.36 -5.51
C HIS A 269 2.98 -17.27 -6.95
N HIS A 270 2.29 -16.50 -7.80
CA HIS A 270 2.78 -16.25 -9.14
C HIS A 270 2.41 -14.86 -9.67
N ARG A 271 3.41 -14.21 -10.28
CA ARG A 271 3.24 -13.09 -11.21
C ARG A 271 3.72 -13.52 -12.60
N PRO A 272 2.93 -13.26 -13.66
CA PRO A 272 3.34 -13.54 -15.03
C PRO A 272 4.41 -12.53 -15.50
N GLN A 273 5.07 -12.82 -16.62
CA GLN A 273 6.07 -11.92 -17.19
C GLN A 273 5.46 -10.60 -17.68
N ASN A 274 6.32 -9.59 -17.84
CA ASN A 274 5.95 -8.28 -18.36
C ASN A 274 5.26 -8.40 -19.72
N GLY A 275 4.18 -7.64 -19.88
CA GLY A 275 3.38 -7.58 -21.10
C GLY A 275 2.82 -6.18 -21.31
N VAL A 276 1.85 -6.01 -22.20
CA VAL A 276 1.34 -4.66 -22.54
C VAL A 276 0.83 -3.90 -21.30
N ARG A 277 0.14 -4.59 -20.39
CA ARG A 277 -0.40 -4.02 -19.15
C ARG A 277 0.54 -4.17 -17.94
N ARG A 278 1.18 -5.33 -17.83
CA ARG A 278 1.97 -5.73 -16.65
C ARG A 278 3.40 -5.31 -16.76
N GLN A 279 3.87 -4.60 -15.73
CA GLN A 279 5.17 -3.98 -15.75
C GLN A 279 5.80 -4.08 -14.37
N SER A 280 6.75 -5.01 -14.22
CA SER A 280 7.55 -5.20 -13.02
C SER A 280 9.04 -5.17 -13.33
N VAL A 281 9.81 -4.66 -12.37
CA VAL A 281 11.25 -4.86 -12.30
C VAL A 281 11.54 -6.08 -11.42
N ASN A 282 12.40 -6.95 -11.92
CA ASN A 282 12.81 -8.15 -11.23
C ASN A 282 14.09 -7.86 -10.45
N LEU A 283 14.00 -7.89 -9.12
CA LEU A 283 15.15 -7.89 -8.24
C LEU A 283 15.45 -9.35 -7.88
N THR A 284 16.42 -9.94 -8.59
CA THR A 284 16.80 -11.35 -8.44
C THR A 284 18.11 -11.45 -7.67
N MET A 285 18.05 -11.88 -6.42
CA MET A 285 19.22 -12.12 -5.59
C MET A 285 20.06 -13.28 -6.15
N PHE A 286 21.38 -13.20 -5.96
CA PHE A 286 22.33 -14.28 -6.24
C PHE A 286 22.42 -14.77 -7.70
N SER A 287 21.95 -13.96 -8.66
CA SER A 287 21.75 -14.38 -10.06
C SER A 287 22.95 -14.13 -10.98
N ASP A 288 23.93 -13.33 -10.58
CA ASP A 288 25.14 -13.05 -11.37
C ASP A 288 26.38 -13.50 -10.59
N ARG A 289 26.85 -14.71 -10.91
CA ARG A 289 28.03 -15.34 -10.30
C ARG A 289 29.25 -15.05 -11.16
N ARG A 290 30.23 -14.34 -10.60
CA ARG A 290 31.50 -13.99 -11.26
C ARG A 290 32.66 -14.57 -10.46
N GLY A 291 33.64 -15.17 -11.16
CA GLY A 291 34.94 -15.52 -10.58
C GLY A 291 34.90 -16.37 -9.30
N GLY A 292 34.17 -17.48 -9.29
CA GLY A 292 34.15 -18.42 -8.15
C GLY A 292 33.33 -17.97 -6.92
N ASP A 293 32.65 -16.82 -6.97
CA ASP A 293 31.76 -16.37 -5.89
C ASP A 293 30.60 -17.34 -5.66
N THR A 294 30.49 -17.84 -4.43
CA THR A 294 29.46 -18.77 -3.99
C THR A 294 28.13 -18.09 -3.70
N VAL A 295 28.13 -16.79 -3.39
CA VAL A 295 26.91 -16.05 -3.05
C VAL A 295 26.29 -15.40 -4.28
N GLY A 296 27.09 -14.74 -5.11
CA GLY A 296 26.62 -14.10 -6.34
C GLY A 296 25.96 -12.74 -6.11
N TYR A 297 25.89 -11.96 -7.18
CA TYR A 297 25.40 -10.59 -7.17
C TYR A 297 23.87 -10.56 -7.34
N HIS A 298 23.25 -9.48 -6.91
CA HIS A 298 21.82 -9.23 -7.08
C HIS A 298 21.59 -8.47 -8.38
N ARG A 299 20.69 -8.96 -9.22
CA ARG A 299 20.39 -8.39 -10.54
C ARG A 299 19.05 -7.68 -10.52
N MET A 300 19.03 -6.45 -11.03
CA MET A 300 17.83 -5.68 -11.30
C MET A 300 17.60 -5.74 -12.80
N GLN A 301 16.46 -6.29 -13.20
CA GLN A 301 16.14 -6.51 -14.61
C GLN A 301 14.72 -6.09 -14.92
N TRP A 302 14.55 -5.21 -15.90
CA TRP A 302 13.28 -4.95 -16.55
C TRP A 302 13.41 -5.30 -18.03
N CYS A 303 12.43 -6.01 -18.58
CA CYS A 303 12.37 -6.35 -20.00
C CYS A 303 10.92 -6.21 -20.47
N SER A 304 10.68 -5.47 -21.55
CA SER A 304 9.33 -5.31 -22.11
C SER A 304 9.38 -4.78 -23.55
N ASN A 305 8.25 -4.85 -24.26
CA ASN A 305 8.03 -4.19 -25.55
C ASN A 305 7.46 -2.76 -25.42
N ARG A 306 7.26 -2.26 -24.19
CA ARG A 306 6.75 -0.90 -23.91
C ARG A 306 7.79 0.19 -24.17
N GLN A 307 7.75 0.78 -25.36
CA GLN A 307 8.69 1.82 -25.79
C GLN A 307 8.56 3.13 -25.00
N ASP A 308 7.36 3.46 -24.50
CA ASP A 308 7.13 4.63 -23.65
C ASP A 308 7.84 4.50 -22.29
N ILE A 309 7.88 3.30 -21.71
CA ILE A 309 8.63 3.02 -20.48
C ILE A 309 10.14 3.06 -20.77
N ALA A 310 10.54 2.44 -21.88
CA ALA A 310 11.93 2.47 -22.35
C ALA A 310 12.48 3.90 -22.48
N ALA A 311 11.72 4.78 -23.13
CA ALA A 311 12.09 6.18 -23.31
C ALA A 311 12.23 6.92 -21.96
N ARG A 312 11.31 6.69 -21.01
CA ARG A 312 11.39 7.26 -19.65
C ARG A 312 12.64 6.77 -18.91
N LEU A 313 12.94 5.48 -18.98
CA LEU A 313 14.12 4.89 -18.35
C LEU A 313 15.41 5.43 -18.99
N ALA A 314 15.48 5.53 -20.31
CA ALA A 314 16.62 6.11 -21.02
C ALA A 314 16.85 7.58 -20.64
N ALA A 315 15.77 8.38 -20.58
CA ALA A 315 15.83 9.79 -20.16
C ALA A 315 16.31 9.95 -18.70
N ALA A 316 16.04 8.98 -17.84
CA ALA A 316 16.55 8.94 -16.47
C ALA A 316 17.97 8.33 -16.33
N GLY A 317 18.67 8.13 -17.46
CA GLY A 317 20.05 7.65 -17.50
C GLY A 317 20.23 6.14 -17.33
N PHE A 318 19.16 5.35 -17.43
CA PHE A 318 19.31 3.89 -17.44
C PHE A 318 19.77 3.39 -18.81
N ALA A 319 20.68 2.42 -18.80
CA ALA A 319 21.19 1.79 -20.02
C ALA A 319 20.14 0.85 -20.64
N VAL A 320 19.28 1.38 -21.48
CA VAL A 320 18.29 0.62 -22.26
C VAL A 320 18.97 -0.05 -23.44
N ARG A 321 18.81 -1.37 -23.56
CA ARG A 321 19.44 -2.19 -24.60
C ARG A 321 18.38 -2.98 -25.37
N PRO A 322 18.58 -3.24 -26.68
CA PRO A 322 17.73 -4.17 -27.42
C PRO A 322 17.76 -5.59 -26.80
N SER A 323 16.66 -6.31 -26.95
CA SER A 323 16.44 -7.70 -26.52
C SER A 323 15.70 -8.48 -27.62
N LYS A 324 15.36 -9.75 -27.36
CA LYS A 324 14.69 -10.64 -28.33
C LYS A 324 13.28 -10.12 -28.69
N HIS A 325 12.76 -10.49 -29.87
CA HIS A 325 11.38 -10.22 -30.30
C HIS A 325 10.93 -8.74 -30.16
N ALA A 326 11.76 -7.80 -30.61
CA ALA A 326 11.51 -6.35 -30.53
C ALA A 326 11.29 -5.79 -29.11
N SER A 327 11.65 -6.54 -28.06
CA SER A 327 11.67 -6.05 -26.69
C SER A 327 12.95 -5.25 -26.40
N VAL A 328 12.90 -4.42 -25.37
CA VAL A 328 14.04 -3.74 -24.78
C VAL A 328 14.25 -4.24 -23.35
N ARG A 329 15.46 -4.09 -22.84
CA ARG A 329 15.81 -4.43 -21.47
C ARG A 329 16.68 -3.37 -20.80
N VAL A 330 16.51 -3.25 -19.50
CA VAL A 330 17.46 -2.62 -18.58
C VAL A 330 17.92 -3.70 -17.63
N GLU A 331 19.24 -3.87 -17.50
CA GLU A 331 19.83 -4.90 -16.65
C GLU A 331 21.11 -4.37 -16.00
N THR A 332 21.20 -4.52 -14.69
CA THR A 332 22.35 -4.13 -13.87
C THR A 332 22.46 -5.08 -12.69
N SER A 333 23.69 -5.29 -12.19
CA SER A 333 23.95 -6.14 -11.02
C SER A 333 24.71 -5.36 -9.96
N ARG A 334 24.41 -5.58 -8.68
CA ARG A 334 25.13 -5.01 -7.53
C ARG A 334 25.51 -6.11 -6.57
N LYS A 335 26.68 -5.96 -5.92
CA LYS A 335 27.14 -6.91 -4.90
C LYS A 335 26.40 -6.70 -3.58
N SER A 336 26.16 -5.44 -3.23
CA SER A 336 25.39 -5.04 -2.06
C SER A 336 23.89 -5.12 -2.36
N TYR A 337 23.12 -5.84 -1.53
CA TYR A 337 21.67 -5.88 -1.63
C TYR A 337 21.01 -4.50 -1.41
N PRO A 338 21.41 -3.68 -0.40
CA PRO A 338 20.89 -2.32 -0.27
C PRO A 338 21.06 -1.46 -1.53
N GLU A 339 22.22 -1.52 -2.20
CA GLU A 339 22.43 -0.82 -3.47
C GLU A 339 21.53 -1.38 -4.58
N ALA A 340 21.41 -2.71 -4.66
CA ALA A 340 20.55 -3.40 -5.61
C ALA A 340 19.08 -2.96 -5.47
N LEU A 341 18.59 -2.94 -4.23
CA LEU A 341 17.25 -2.51 -3.90
C LEU A 341 17.04 -1.02 -4.21
N GLY A 342 17.98 -0.15 -3.86
CA GLY A 342 17.90 1.28 -4.18
C GLY A 342 17.83 1.55 -5.68
N GLU A 343 18.57 0.80 -6.50
CA GLU A 343 18.45 0.90 -7.96
C GLU A 343 17.14 0.33 -8.49
N ALA A 344 16.67 -0.80 -7.95
CA ALA A 344 15.38 -1.38 -8.31
C ALA A 344 14.23 -0.40 -8.01
N GLU A 345 14.27 0.28 -6.85
CA GLU A 345 13.31 1.31 -6.46
C GLU A 345 13.36 2.52 -7.38
N ARG A 346 14.55 2.98 -7.75
CA ARG A 346 14.70 4.06 -8.74
C ARG A 346 14.11 3.67 -10.09
N LEU A 347 14.36 2.44 -10.54
CA LEU A 347 13.89 1.92 -11.82
C LEU A 347 12.36 1.74 -11.82
N ALA A 348 11.81 1.20 -10.72
CA ALA A 348 10.38 1.07 -10.48
C ALA A 348 9.68 2.43 -10.49
N ARG A 349 10.20 3.41 -9.77
CA ARG A 349 9.65 4.77 -9.69
C ARG A 349 9.60 5.45 -11.06
N VAL A 350 10.72 5.48 -11.79
CA VAL A 350 10.79 6.12 -13.12
C VAL A 350 9.86 5.43 -14.12
N GLY A 351 9.84 4.10 -14.11
CA GLY A 351 9.04 3.31 -15.03
C GLY A 351 7.56 3.21 -14.66
N GLY A 352 7.17 3.52 -13.41
CA GLY A 352 5.86 3.20 -12.87
C GLY A 352 5.63 1.69 -12.82
N LEU A 353 6.59 0.95 -12.25
CA LEU A 353 6.65 -0.51 -12.24
C LEU A 353 6.53 -1.04 -10.81
N GLU A 354 6.03 -2.25 -10.64
CA GLU A 354 6.13 -2.99 -9.37
C GLU A 354 7.50 -3.66 -9.21
N ILE A 355 7.97 -3.87 -7.98
CA ILE A 355 9.18 -4.66 -7.71
C ILE A 355 8.80 -6.10 -7.42
N GLN A 356 9.32 -7.03 -8.21
CA GLN A 356 9.23 -8.46 -7.95
C GLN A 356 10.55 -8.98 -7.38
N ARG A 357 10.52 -9.38 -6.10
CA ARG A 357 11.66 -10.00 -5.41
C ARG A 357 11.71 -11.51 -5.68
N ARG A 358 12.91 -12.01 -5.94
CA ARG A 358 13.21 -13.42 -6.23
C ARG A 358 14.65 -13.73 -5.88
N ALA A 359 14.98 -14.99 -5.68
CA ALA A 359 16.35 -15.45 -5.48
C ALA A 359 16.69 -16.52 -6.51
N GLN A 360 17.91 -16.51 -7.02
CA GLN A 360 18.40 -17.57 -7.88
C GLN A 360 19.38 -18.43 -7.10
N ILE A 361 19.05 -19.69 -6.89
CA ILE A 361 19.92 -20.67 -6.24
C ILE A 361 20.24 -21.71 -7.31
N ARG A 362 21.53 -21.90 -7.61
CA ARG A 362 22.03 -22.67 -8.76
C ARG A 362 21.46 -22.11 -10.06
N ASN A 363 20.61 -22.89 -10.73
CA ASN A 363 19.98 -22.57 -11.99
C ASN A 363 18.45 -22.41 -11.87
N ARG A 364 17.92 -22.32 -10.64
CA ARG A 364 16.49 -22.18 -10.37
C ARG A 364 16.17 -20.86 -9.67
N ILE A 365 15.01 -20.32 -9.99
CA ILE A 365 14.47 -19.09 -9.40
C ILE A 365 13.42 -19.49 -8.38
N TYR A 366 13.59 -18.99 -7.16
CA TYR A 366 12.67 -19.14 -6.05
C TYR A 366 12.00 -17.80 -5.76
N VAL A 367 10.77 -17.86 -5.28
CA VAL A 367 10.00 -16.69 -4.84
C VAL A 367 10.04 -16.60 -3.32
N PHE A 368 10.05 -15.36 -2.84
CA PHE A 368 9.93 -15.05 -1.42
C PHE A 368 8.52 -15.41 -1.01
N THR A 369 8.38 -16.33 -0.07
CA THR A 369 7.08 -16.91 0.29
C THR A 369 6.93 -16.86 1.82
N PRO A 370 5.96 -16.10 2.34
CA PRO A 370 5.57 -16.16 3.74
C PRO A 370 5.20 -17.58 4.15
N LEU A 371 5.47 -17.97 5.41
CA LEU A 371 5.07 -19.28 5.93
C LEU A 371 3.56 -19.53 5.76
N SER A 372 2.73 -18.51 5.95
CA SER A 372 1.27 -18.58 5.76
C SER A 372 0.84 -18.84 4.31
N HIS A 373 1.74 -18.66 3.34
CA HIS A 373 1.47 -18.89 1.93
C HIS A 373 1.85 -20.31 1.51
N LEU A 374 2.65 -21.02 2.29
CA LEU A 374 3.03 -22.38 1.96
C LEU A 374 1.82 -23.33 1.99
N ARG A 375 1.81 -24.28 1.07
CA ARG A 375 0.81 -25.34 0.99
C ARG A 375 1.50 -26.68 0.81
N PRO A 376 0.90 -27.78 1.29
CA PRO A 376 1.40 -29.12 1.01
C PRO A 376 1.65 -29.33 -0.49
N GLY A 377 2.78 -29.96 -0.82
CA GLY A 377 3.26 -30.20 -2.17
C GLY A 377 4.19 -29.12 -2.73
N MET A 378 4.17 -27.89 -2.20
CA MET A 378 5.16 -26.86 -2.56
C MET A 378 6.58 -27.28 -2.14
N ARG A 379 7.60 -26.65 -2.71
CA ARG A 379 8.99 -26.96 -2.38
C ARG A 379 9.69 -25.80 -1.71
N VAL A 380 10.41 -26.08 -0.63
CA VAL A 380 11.31 -25.15 0.04
C VAL A 380 12.74 -25.66 -0.05
N LEU A 381 13.72 -24.87 0.38
CA LEU A 381 15.11 -25.29 0.45
C LEU A 381 15.44 -25.79 1.85
N VAL A 382 16.13 -26.92 1.94
CA VAL A 382 16.68 -27.50 3.17
C VAL A 382 18.18 -27.70 3.03
N ASP A 383 18.89 -27.71 4.15
CA ASP A 383 20.29 -28.13 4.18
C ASP A 383 20.39 -29.66 4.21
N ARG A 384 21.11 -30.19 3.22
CA ARG A 384 21.50 -31.59 3.14
C ARG A 384 23.01 -31.67 2.91
N GLU A 385 23.74 -32.01 3.97
CA GLU A 385 25.19 -32.21 3.94
C GLU A 385 25.96 -30.99 3.40
N GLY A 386 25.53 -29.77 3.75
CA GLY A 386 26.17 -28.53 3.32
C GLY A 386 25.71 -28.05 1.94
N GLU A 387 24.62 -28.58 1.42
CA GLU A 387 24.00 -28.15 0.17
C GLU A 387 22.52 -27.80 0.35
N ALA A 388 22.12 -26.65 -0.23
CA ALA A 388 20.72 -26.25 -0.30
C ALA A 388 20.00 -27.05 -1.39
N VAL A 389 19.12 -27.96 -0.96
CA VAL A 389 18.37 -28.88 -1.82
C VAL A 389 16.87 -28.65 -1.66
N GLU A 390 16.10 -28.84 -2.73
CA GLU A 390 14.64 -28.78 -2.65
C GLU A 390 14.07 -29.95 -1.85
N ALA A 391 13.17 -29.64 -0.93
CA ALA A 391 12.35 -30.61 -0.22
C ALA A 391 10.87 -30.20 -0.26
N GLU A 392 9.99 -31.20 -0.22
CA GLU A 392 8.54 -30.99 -0.30
C GLU A 392 7.97 -30.60 1.07
N VAL A 393 7.10 -29.59 1.08
CA VAL A 393 6.26 -29.27 2.25
C VAL A 393 5.20 -30.37 2.37
N GLU A 394 5.29 -31.17 3.42
CA GLU A 394 4.38 -32.29 3.66
C GLU A 394 3.12 -31.83 4.39
N ARG A 395 3.29 -30.90 5.34
CA ARG A 395 2.22 -30.41 6.21
C ARG A 395 2.46 -28.95 6.57
N VAL A 396 1.35 -28.23 6.76
CA VAL A 396 1.34 -26.88 7.32
C VAL A 396 0.29 -26.87 8.43
N GLU A 397 0.71 -26.48 9.63
CA GLU A 397 -0.14 -26.42 10.82
C GLU A 397 -0.13 -25.01 11.39
N ILE A 398 -1.22 -24.64 12.06
CA ILE A 398 -1.38 -23.33 12.66
C ILE A 398 -1.69 -23.56 14.13
N GLU A 399 -0.94 -22.90 15.00
CA GLU A 399 -1.17 -22.89 16.45
C GLU A 399 -1.14 -21.46 16.99
N GLN A 400 -1.81 -21.24 18.11
CA GLN A 400 -1.68 -19.97 18.81
C GLN A 400 -0.44 -19.96 19.68
N TYR A 401 0.29 -18.87 19.60
CA TYR A 401 1.52 -18.67 20.35
C TYR A 401 1.48 -17.34 21.07
N GLN A 402 2.00 -17.32 22.29
CA GLN A 402 2.30 -16.11 23.05
C GLN A 402 3.70 -16.27 23.66
N GLY A 403 4.62 -15.40 23.25
CA GLY A 403 5.98 -15.47 23.78
C GLY A 403 6.96 -14.63 22.98
N PRO A 404 8.27 -14.72 23.31
CA PRO A 404 9.29 -14.04 22.54
C PRO A 404 9.37 -14.63 21.14
N VAL A 405 9.83 -13.83 20.20
CA VAL A 405 10.16 -14.26 18.85
C VAL A 405 11.41 -13.50 18.40
N TYR A 406 12.19 -14.11 17.51
CA TYR A 406 13.52 -13.67 17.14
C TYR A 406 13.66 -13.52 15.62
N ASP A 407 14.49 -12.57 15.21
CA ASP A 407 14.86 -12.37 13.82
C ASP A 407 16.37 -12.07 13.71
N LEU A 408 16.97 -12.55 12.63
CA LEU A 408 18.40 -12.45 12.36
C LEU A 408 18.64 -11.75 11.02
N GLU A 409 19.56 -10.79 11.00
CA GLU A 409 20.11 -10.25 9.76
C GLU A 409 21.50 -10.84 9.53
N VAL A 410 21.60 -11.77 8.57
CA VAL A 410 22.86 -12.39 8.19
C VAL A 410 23.52 -11.63 7.04
N GLU A 411 24.71 -11.10 7.29
CA GLU A 411 25.43 -10.28 6.31
C GLU A 411 25.73 -11.11 5.05
N ARG A 412 25.62 -10.48 3.87
CA ARG A 412 25.94 -11.04 2.55
C ARG A 412 25.02 -12.18 2.08
N LEU A 413 24.70 -13.15 2.93
CA LEU A 413 23.85 -14.30 2.57
C LEU A 413 22.37 -13.98 2.61
N HIS A 414 21.93 -13.07 3.49
CA HIS A 414 20.52 -12.75 3.74
C HIS A 414 19.60 -13.97 3.97
N THR A 415 20.21 -15.12 4.25
CA THR A 415 19.56 -16.40 4.51
C THR A 415 20.35 -17.11 5.58
N TYR A 416 19.66 -17.99 6.30
CA TYR A 416 20.24 -18.86 7.29
C TYR A 416 19.44 -20.15 7.38
N VAL A 417 20.05 -21.20 7.89
CA VAL A 417 19.43 -22.49 8.11
C VAL A 417 18.84 -22.50 9.51
N ALA A 418 17.51 -22.56 9.60
CA ALA A 418 16.73 -22.64 10.82
C ALA A 418 15.92 -23.94 10.81
N ASP A 419 16.08 -24.77 11.85
CA ASP A 419 15.50 -26.11 11.94
C ASP A 419 15.78 -26.97 10.67
N GLY A 420 16.96 -26.76 10.07
CA GLY A 420 17.38 -27.42 8.82
C GLY A 420 16.71 -26.89 7.53
N VAL A 421 15.83 -25.89 7.62
CA VAL A 421 15.18 -25.21 6.49
C VAL A 421 15.89 -23.89 6.21
N VAL A 422 16.10 -23.53 4.95
CA VAL A 422 16.68 -22.24 4.55
C VAL A 422 15.63 -21.14 4.67
N ALA A 423 15.75 -20.35 5.74
CA ALA A 423 15.00 -19.14 5.98
C ALA A 423 15.68 -17.92 5.34
N HIS A 424 14.91 -16.88 5.10
CA HIS A 424 15.42 -15.56 4.72
C HIS A 424 15.23 -14.60 5.90
N ASN A 425 16.13 -13.61 6.02
CA ASN A 425 15.98 -12.53 7.01
C ASN A 425 14.64 -11.78 6.84
N SER A 426 14.18 -11.04 7.84
CA SER A 426 12.95 -10.24 7.73
C SER A 426 12.97 -9.22 6.57
N VAL A 427 11.89 -9.13 5.79
CA VAL A 427 11.82 -8.31 4.56
C VAL A 427 10.62 -7.35 4.48
N TYR A 428 9.93 -7.01 5.59
CA TYR A 428 8.72 -6.16 5.52
C TYR A 428 8.92 -4.70 5.18
N LYS A 429 8.99 -4.48 3.86
CA LYS A 429 9.13 -3.17 3.20
C LYS A 429 7.97 -2.85 2.24
N PHE A 430 6.72 -3.21 2.56
CA PHE A 430 5.65 -3.28 1.55
C PHE A 430 4.46 -2.32 1.75
N ARG A 431 4.80 -1.04 1.91
CA ARG A 431 4.13 0.10 1.25
C ARG A 431 5.12 1.24 0.97
N GLY A 432 6.39 0.86 0.86
CA GLY A 432 7.48 1.66 1.40
C GLY A 432 7.51 1.66 2.93
N ALA A 433 6.36 1.44 3.59
CA ALA A 433 6.18 1.02 4.99
C ALA A 433 7.28 0.05 5.40
N ASP A 434 8.09 0.45 6.36
CA ASP A 434 9.29 -0.28 6.78
C ASP A 434 9.22 -0.50 8.28
N ILE A 435 9.06 -1.76 8.71
CA ILE A 435 9.10 -2.12 10.13
C ILE A 435 10.44 -1.73 10.78
N ARG A 436 11.51 -1.60 9.95
CA ARG A 436 12.77 -1.02 10.42
C ARG A 436 12.60 0.39 10.93
N ASN A 437 11.60 1.17 10.51
CA ASN A 437 11.41 2.49 11.08
C ASN A 437 11.12 2.41 12.58
N ILE A 438 10.25 1.49 13.02
CA ILE A 438 9.91 1.32 14.46
C ILE A 438 11.11 0.78 15.25
N LEU A 439 11.96 -0.04 14.63
CA LEU A 439 13.11 -0.68 15.27
C LEU A 439 14.37 0.23 15.25
N GLU A 440 14.68 0.85 14.11
CA GLU A 440 15.67 1.92 13.93
C GLU A 440 15.26 3.21 14.66
N PHE A 441 14.00 3.33 15.11
CA PHE A 441 13.58 4.45 15.95
C PHE A 441 14.39 4.51 17.24
N GLU A 442 14.59 3.35 17.88
CA GLU A 442 15.41 3.25 19.08
C GLU A 442 16.90 3.48 18.79
N GLU A 443 17.37 3.13 17.58
CA GLU A 443 18.75 3.45 17.14
C GLU A 443 18.95 4.94 16.85
N ALA A 444 17.98 5.58 16.18
CA ALA A 444 18.01 6.99 15.82
C ALA A 444 17.73 7.92 17.00
N PHE A 445 16.98 7.43 17.98
CA PHE A 445 16.66 8.10 19.25
C PHE A 445 16.98 7.16 20.43
N PRO A 446 18.26 7.00 20.81
CA PRO A 446 18.68 6.07 21.88
C PRO A 446 18.06 6.29 23.27
N ALA A 447 17.38 7.43 23.46
CA ALA A 447 16.65 7.75 24.68
C ALA A 447 15.13 7.44 24.58
N ALA A 448 14.69 6.70 23.56
CA ALA A 448 13.29 6.36 23.35
C ALA A 448 12.72 5.53 24.52
N THR A 449 11.44 5.74 24.84
CA THR A 449 10.71 5.00 25.87
C THR A 449 9.51 4.31 25.24
N LEU A 450 9.42 2.99 25.38
CA LEU A 450 8.27 2.20 24.92
C LEU A 450 7.12 2.30 25.91
N VAL A 451 5.92 2.61 25.43
CA VAL A 451 4.69 2.69 26.24
C VAL A 451 3.58 1.90 25.56
N VAL A 452 3.01 0.91 26.27
CA VAL A 452 1.86 0.13 25.79
C VAL A 452 0.57 0.79 26.29
N LEU A 453 -0.34 1.10 25.35
CA LEU A 453 -1.61 1.76 25.65
C LEU A 453 -2.77 0.76 25.71
N GLU A 454 -3.26 0.48 26.92
CA GLU A 454 -4.35 -0.48 27.18
C GLU A 454 -5.66 0.19 27.62
N GLN A 455 -5.57 1.40 28.18
CA GLN A 455 -6.74 2.14 28.64
C GLN A 455 -7.48 2.81 27.47
N ASN A 456 -8.76 2.51 27.30
CA ASN A 456 -9.65 3.14 26.35
C ASN A 456 -10.38 4.32 27.02
N TYR A 457 -10.27 5.49 26.41
CA TYR A 457 -10.93 6.72 26.88
C TYR A 457 -12.19 7.08 26.07
N ARG A 458 -12.51 6.33 25.02
CA ARG A 458 -13.56 6.66 24.05
C ARG A 458 -14.90 6.03 24.41
N SER A 459 -14.86 4.76 24.77
CA SER A 459 -16.03 3.90 24.82
C SER A 459 -16.34 3.48 26.25
N SER A 460 -17.63 3.26 26.51
CA SER A 460 -18.15 2.74 27.76
C SER A 460 -17.75 1.27 27.97
N GLN A 461 -17.82 0.78 29.20
CA GLN A 461 -17.49 -0.61 29.51
C GLN A 461 -18.37 -1.58 28.70
N THR A 462 -19.66 -1.28 28.52
CA THR A 462 -20.58 -2.11 27.72
C THR A 462 -20.11 -2.28 26.27
N ILE A 463 -19.66 -1.20 25.62
CA ILE A 463 -19.14 -1.26 24.24
C ILE A 463 -17.79 -1.98 24.21
N LEU A 464 -16.93 -1.75 25.20
CA LEU A 464 -15.63 -2.42 25.31
C LEU A 464 -15.79 -3.92 25.48
N ASP A 465 -16.71 -4.37 26.33
CA ASP A 465 -16.94 -5.79 26.59
C ASP A 465 -17.42 -6.49 25.33
N ALA A 466 -18.35 -5.88 24.58
CA ALA A 466 -18.79 -6.42 23.30
C ALA A 466 -17.66 -6.43 22.26
N ALA A 467 -16.89 -5.34 22.15
CA ALA A 467 -15.75 -5.29 21.24
C ALA A 467 -14.68 -6.34 21.59
N ASN A 468 -14.36 -6.49 22.88
CA ASN A 468 -13.44 -7.49 23.42
C ASN A 468 -13.98 -8.91 23.20
N ALA A 469 -15.29 -9.15 23.35
CA ALA A 469 -15.91 -10.45 23.11
C ALA A 469 -15.95 -10.80 21.62
N VAL A 470 -16.25 -9.84 20.74
CA VAL A 470 -16.23 -10.04 19.28
C VAL A 470 -14.81 -10.31 18.82
N ILE A 471 -13.85 -9.45 19.19
CA ILE A 471 -12.45 -9.60 18.79
C ILE A 471 -11.78 -10.84 19.40
N ALA A 472 -12.26 -11.35 20.53
CA ALA A 472 -11.78 -12.60 21.10
C ALA A 472 -12.10 -13.84 20.24
N ASN A 473 -13.06 -13.75 19.31
CA ASN A 473 -13.29 -14.80 18.32
C ASN A 473 -12.23 -14.81 17.22
N ASN A 474 -11.47 -13.72 17.07
CA ASN A 474 -10.34 -13.71 16.14
C ASN A 474 -9.23 -14.52 16.79
N LEU A 475 -9.03 -15.71 16.25
CA LEU A 475 -8.11 -16.68 16.80
C LEU A 475 -6.66 -16.15 16.81
N MET A 476 -6.34 -15.10 16.06
CA MET A 476 -4.99 -14.73 15.62
C MET A 476 -4.49 -13.37 16.17
N ARG A 477 -4.63 -13.07 17.47
CA ARG A 477 -4.30 -11.73 18.03
C ARG A 477 -3.67 -11.80 19.42
N LYS A 478 -2.79 -10.83 19.76
CA LYS A 478 -2.41 -10.58 21.16
C LYS A 478 -3.61 -10.32 22.06
N PRO A 479 -3.66 -10.91 23.28
CA PRO A 479 -4.62 -10.52 24.30
C PRO A 479 -4.29 -9.09 24.76
N LYS A 480 -4.88 -8.14 24.06
CA LYS A 480 -4.94 -6.74 24.47
C LYS A 480 -6.33 -6.51 25.00
N ALA A 481 -6.48 -6.59 26.32
CA ALA A 481 -7.72 -6.28 27.00
C ALA A 481 -7.80 -4.76 27.14
N LEU A 482 -8.54 -4.13 26.22
CA LEU A 482 -8.89 -2.73 26.40
C LEU A 482 -9.78 -2.64 27.64
N TRP A 483 -9.44 -1.75 28.55
CA TRP A 483 -10.25 -1.45 29.74
C TRP A 483 -10.56 0.04 29.80
N THR A 484 -11.64 0.44 30.48
CA THR A 484 -12.06 1.85 30.59
C THR A 484 -12.39 2.20 32.03
N GLU A 485 -12.18 3.47 32.42
CA GLU A 485 -12.68 4.01 33.69
C GLU A 485 -14.16 4.44 33.59
N GLN A 486 -14.72 4.47 32.37
CA GLN A 486 -16.13 4.76 32.15
C GLN A 486 -16.98 3.55 32.53
N VAL A 487 -17.35 3.47 33.81
CA VAL A 487 -18.19 2.39 34.34
C VAL A 487 -19.60 2.47 33.74
N GLY A 488 -20.10 1.34 33.22
CA GLY A 488 -21.45 1.21 32.68
C GLY A 488 -21.55 1.56 31.19
N GLY A 489 -22.67 2.18 30.80
CA GLY A 489 -23.04 2.48 29.42
C GLY A 489 -24.39 1.89 29.06
N GLU A 490 -25.09 2.51 28.10
CA GLU A 490 -26.32 1.97 27.53
C GLU A 490 -26.05 0.58 26.91
N LEU A 491 -27.08 -0.28 26.94
CA LEU A 491 -26.99 -1.60 26.32
C LEU A 491 -26.91 -1.45 24.80
N ILE A 492 -26.15 -2.35 24.17
CA ILE A 492 -26.07 -2.39 22.71
C ILE A 492 -27.40 -2.94 22.19
N GLU A 493 -28.13 -2.10 21.47
CA GLU A 493 -29.41 -2.49 20.87
C GLU A 493 -29.19 -3.15 19.51
N ARG A 494 -29.99 -4.17 19.23
CA ARG A 494 -30.03 -4.86 17.94
C ARG A 494 -31.45 -4.83 17.41
N TYR A 495 -31.64 -4.19 16.27
CA TYR A 495 -32.90 -4.21 15.53
C TYR A 495 -32.82 -5.20 14.37
N PHE A 496 -33.91 -5.93 14.12
CA PHE A 496 -34.04 -6.81 12.96
C PHE A 496 -35.13 -6.22 12.07
N ALA A 497 -34.70 -5.61 10.96
CA ALA A 497 -35.57 -5.03 9.97
C ALA A 497 -36.06 -6.08 8.96
N GLU A 498 -37.24 -5.86 8.37
CA GLU A 498 -37.77 -6.74 7.33
C GLU A 498 -37.06 -6.55 5.97
N ASP A 499 -36.65 -5.31 5.66
CA ASP A 499 -35.91 -4.93 4.46
C ASP A 499 -35.01 -3.70 4.71
N GLU A 500 -34.28 -3.27 3.68
CA GLU A 500 -33.36 -2.13 3.74
C GLU A 500 -34.08 -0.78 3.99
N HIS A 501 -35.31 -0.64 3.53
CA HIS A 501 -36.10 0.56 3.76
C HIS A 501 -36.64 0.61 5.19
N ASP A 502 -36.98 -0.54 5.76
CA ASP A 502 -37.37 -0.70 7.15
C ASP A 502 -36.22 -0.38 8.10
N GLU A 503 -35.01 -0.87 7.79
CA GLU A 503 -33.79 -0.49 8.50
C GLU A 503 -33.54 1.02 8.43
N GLY A 504 -33.68 1.62 7.24
CA GLY A 504 -33.54 3.07 7.05
C GLY A 504 -34.57 3.89 7.83
N ARG A 505 -35.84 3.47 7.85
CA ARG A 505 -36.90 4.13 8.64
C ARG A 505 -36.65 4.02 10.13
N TRP A 506 -36.26 2.84 10.61
CA TRP A 506 -35.93 2.64 12.02
C TRP A 506 -34.74 3.51 12.43
N LEU A 507 -33.68 3.56 11.61
CA LEU A 507 -32.51 4.41 11.84
C LEU A 507 -32.91 5.88 11.97
N VAL A 508 -33.76 6.39 11.07
CA VAL A 508 -34.26 7.76 11.13
C VAL A 508 -35.05 8.03 12.41
N GLN A 509 -35.94 7.11 12.80
CA GLN A 509 -36.69 7.23 14.06
C GLN A 509 -35.75 7.30 15.26
N GLU A 510 -34.70 6.50 15.25
CA GLU A 510 -33.71 6.44 16.32
C GLU A 510 -32.84 7.70 16.38
N VAL A 511 -32.43 8.22 15.22
CA VAL A 511 -31.68 9.49 15.13
C VAL A 511 -32.53 10.67 15.65
N HIS A 512 -33.83 10.69 15.34
CA HIS A 512 -34.76 11.68 15.90
C HIS A 512 -34.96 11.50 17.41
N ARG A 513 -35.14 10.26 17.90
CA ARG A 513 -35.23 9.97 19.34
C ARG A 513 -34.01 10.50 20.10
N LEU A 514 -32.81 10.22 19.63
CA LEU A 514 -31.57 10.74 20.21
C LEU A 514 -31.51 12.27 20.14
N HIS A 515 -32.00 12.87 19.07
CA HIS A 515 -32.04 14.32 18.96
C HIS A 515 -32.99 14.96 19.99
N ASP A 516 -34.16 14.37 20.18
CA ASP A 516 -35.15 14.79 21.19
C ASP A 516 -34.62 14.63 22.62
N GLU A 517 -33.75 13.65 22.86
CA GLU A 517 -33.00 13.45 24.10
C GLU A 517 -31.83 14.44 24.30
N GLY A 518 -31.57 15.28 23.30
CA GLY A 518 -30.62 16.39 23.36
C GLY A 518 -29.27 16.13 22.69
N TYR A 519 -29.08 14.98 22.02
CA TYR A 519 -27.90 14.75 21.18
C TYR A 519 -27.96 15.60 19.91
N ARG A 520 -26.81 16.04 19.40
CA ARG A 520 -26.78 16.77 18.12
C ARG A 520 -26.72 15.77 16.98
N TRP A 521 -27.22 16.16 15.81
CA TRP A 521 -27.08 15.33 14.59
C TRP A 521 -25.65 14.87 14.33
N GLY A 522 -24.67 15.73 14.59
CA GLY A 522 -23.24 15.42 14.43
C GLY A 522 -22.63 14.51 15.49
N ASP A 523 -23.38 14.17 16.55
CA ASP A 523 -22.97 13.18 17.55
C ASP A 523 -23.32 11.74 17.12
N VAL A 524 -24.12 11.58 16.05
CA VAL A 524 -24.50 10.27 15.49
C VAL A 524 -23.70 9.96 14.23
N ALA A 525 -23.20 8.72 14.14
CA ALA A 525 -22.51 8.21 12.96
C ALA A 525 -23.12 6.88 12.53
N VAL A 526 -23.39 6.75 11.23
CA VAL A 526 -23.89 5.51 10.62
C VAL A 526 -22.75 4.83 9.89
N PHE A 527 -22.44 3.60 10.28
CA PHE A 527 -21.43 2.77 9.64
C PHE A 527 -22.08 1.67 8.82
N TYR A 528 -21.57 1.45 7.61
CA TYR A 528 -22.03 0.41 6.70
C TYR A 528 -20.81 -0.26 6.04
N ARG A 529 -21.00 -1.50 5.56
CA ARG A 529 -19.90 -2.32 5.03
C ARG A 529 -19.44 -1.88 3.65
N THR A 530 -20.36 -1.37 2.82
CA THR A 530 -20.12 -0.96 1.44
C THR A 530 -20.80 0.38 1.13
N ASN A 531 -20.22 1.18 0.23
CA ASN A 531 -20.79 2.49 -0.13
C ASN A 531 -22.17 2.39 -0.79
N ALA A 532 -22.53 1.26 -1.41
CA ALA A 532 -23.85 1.08 -2.02
C ALA A 532 -24.99 1.18 -0.99
N GLN A 533 -24.76 0.71 0.25
CA GLN A 533 -25.74 0.76 1.34
C GLN A 533 -26.08 2.19 1.78
N SER A 534 -25.21 3.16 1.51
CA SER A 534 -25.48 4.56 1.88
C SER A 534 -26.75 5.09 1.23
N ARG A 535 -27.06 4.68 -0.01
CA ARG A 535 -28.15 5.26 -0.80
C ARG A 535 -29.51 5.19 -0.10
N VAL A 536 -29.88 4.02 0.42
CA VAL A 536 -31.19 3.82 1.07
C VAL A 536 -31.28 4.64 2.36
N VAL A 537 -30.20 4.65 3.13
CA VAL A 537 -30.10 5.47 4.36
C VAL A 537 -30.18 6.97 4.05
N GLU A 538 -29.48 7.42 3.01
CA GLU A 538 -29.52 8.81 2.55
C GLU A 538 -30.94 9.21 2.11
N GLU A 539 -31.64 8.36 1.34
CA GLU A 539 -33.00 8.61 0.89
C GLU A 539 -33.98 8.78 2.06
N GLU A 540 -33.90 7.93 3.10
CA GLU A 540 -34.75 8.06 4.29
C GLU A 540 -34.37 9.28 5.16
N LEU A 541 -33.08 9.57 5.34
CA LEU A 541 -32.62 10.78 6.05
C LEU A 541 -33.10 12.06 5.36
N VAL A 542 -33.05 12.11 4.03
CA VAL A 542 -33.60 13.23 3.24
C VAL A 542 -35.10 13.39 3.44
N ARG A 543 -35.86 12.28 3.37
CA ARG A 543 -37.32 12.31 3.56
C ARG A 543 -37.73 12.82 4.94
N ALA A 544 -36.94 12.50 5.96
CA ALA A 544 -37.17 12.91 7.33
C ALA A 544 -36.46 14.22 7.72
N GLU A 545 -35.92 14.94 6.73
CA GLU A 545 -35.25 16.23 6.89
C GLU A 545 -34.08 16.22 7.91
N VAL A 546 -33.43 15.06 8.08
CA VAL A 546 -32.27 14.91 8.96
C VAL A 546 -31.00 15.35 8.22
N PRO A 547 -30.25 16.35 8.71
CA PRO A 547 -29.02 16.78 8.08
C PRO A 547 -27.94 15.71 8.24
N TYR A 548 -27.36 15.27 7.13
CA TYR A 548 -26.34 14.22 7.12
C TYR A 548 -25.11 14.61 6.30
N ARG A 549 -24.01 13.89 6.52
CA ARG A 549 -22.77 14.06 5.75
C ARG A 549 -22.17 12.69 5.42
N VAL A 550 -22.05 12.40 4.12
CA VAL A 550 -21.37 11.19 3.65
C VAL A 550 -19.85 11.41 3.64
N ILE A 551 -19.12 10.49 4.26
CA ILE A 551 -17.65 10.44 4.22
C ILE A 551 -17.24 9.33 3.26
N GLY A 552 -16.51 9.68 2.19
CA GLY A 552 -16.07 8.71 1.18
C GLY A 552 -16.96 8.58 -0.07
N GLY A 553 -18.03 9.38 -0.18
CA GLY A 553 -18.80 9.54 -1.43
C GLY A 553 -18.00 10.29 -2.52
N THR A 554 -18.66 10.72 -3.60
CA THR A 554 -18.00 11.47 -4.69
C THR A 554 -17.29 12.68 -4.11
N ARG A 555 -15.95 12.65 -4.12
CA ARG A 555 -15.15 13.65 -3.40
C ARG A 555 -15.47 15.03 -3.98
N PHE A 556 -15.48 16.07 -3.15
CA PHE A 556 -15.77 17.45 -3.60
C PHE A 556 -14.92 17.84 -4.82
N TYR A 557 -13.62 17.51 -4.78
CA TYR A 557 -12.65 17.74 -5.86
C TYR A 557 -12.82 16.82 -7.09
N GLU A 558 -13.69 15.81 -7.01
CA GLU A 558 -13.97 14.89 -8.12
C GLU A 558 -15.20 15.29 -8.92
N ARG A 559 -16.06 16.14 -8.37
CA ARG A 559 -17.22 16.71 -9.05
C ARG A 559 -16.81 17.45 -10.31
N ARG A 560 -17.61 17.30 -11.37
CA ARG A 560 -17.28 17.83 -12.70
C ARG A 560 -17.06 19.35 -12.65
N GLU A 561 -18.00 20.07 -12.07
CA GLU A 561 -17.98 21.53 -11.91
C GLU A 561 -16.77 22.02 -11.09
N VAL A 562 -16.39 21.31 -10.03
CA VAL A 562 -15.23 21.66 -9.20
C VAL A 562 -13.93 21.40 -9.95
N LYS A 563 -13.80 20.25 -10.63
CA LYS A 563 -12.63 19.94 -11.47
C LYS A 563 -12.49 20.93 -12.63
N ASP A 564 -13.60 21.33 -13.23
CA ASP A 564 -13.58 22.28 -14.36
C ASP A 564 -13.18 23.68 -13.89
N ALA A 565 -13.73 24.16 -12.77
CA ALA A 565 -13.33 25.44 -12.17
C ALA A 565 -11.86 25.43 -11.74
N LEU A 566 -11.38 24.35 -11.12
CA LEU A 566 -9.97 24.21 -10.74
C LEU A 566 -9.05 24.14 -11.95
N ALA A 567 -9.48 23.49 -13.03
CA ALA A 567 -8.73 23.46 -14.27
C ALA A 567 -8.62 24.87 -14.89
N TYR A 568 -9.67 25.71 -14.81
CA TYR A 568 -9.56 27.13 -15.17
C TYR A 568 -8.51 27.85 -14.33
N LEU A 569 -8.58 27.72 -13.00
CA LEU A 569 -7.63 28.39 -12.10
C LEU A 569 -6.20 27.90 -12.31
N ARG A 570 -5.99 26.60 -12.53
CA ARG A 570 -4.69 26.01 -12.83
C ARG A 570 -4.14 26.49 -14.16
N ALA A 571 -4.96 26.52 -15.21
CA ALA A 571 -4.55 27.07 -16.51
C ALA A 571 -4.27 28.58 -16.45
N LEU A 572 -4.96 29.34 -15.59
CA LEU A 572 -4.70 30.76 -15.37
C LEU A 572 -3.36 31.01 -14.65
N VAL A 573 -3.03 30.18 -13.64
CA VAL A 573 -1.80 30.31 -12.86
C VAL A 573 -0.60 29.71 -13.59
N ASN A 574 -0.81 28.57 -14.25
CA ASN A 574 0.18 27.86 -15.04
C ASN A 574 -0.39 27.60 -16.45
N PRO A 575 -0.14 28.50 -17.42
CA PRO A 575 -0.58 28.33 -18.80
C PRO A 575 -0.05 27.05 -19.46
N THR A 576 1.05 26.46 -18.95
CA THR A 576 1.64 25.22 -19.47
C THR A 576 0.96 23.95 -18.97
N ASP A 577 -0.03 24.04 -18.08
CA ASP A 577 -0.83 22.88 -17.65
C ASP A 577 -1.79 22.42 -18.75
N GLU A 578 -1.26 21.62 -19.68
CA GLU A 578 -1.97 21.06 -20.82
C GLU A 578 -3.21 20.25 -20.41
N VAL A 579 -3.15 19.52 -19.29
CA VAL A 579 -4.26 18.68 -18.82
C VAL A 579 -5.45 19.54 -18.44
N SER A 580 -5.18 20.61 -17.69
CA SER A 580 -6.21 21.58 -17.33
C SER A 580 -6.72 22.36 -18.55
N LEU A 581 -5.83 22.75 -19.47
CA LEU A 581 -6.21 23.50 -20.68
C LEU A 581 -7.12 22.68 -21.61
N LYS A 582 -6.77 21.42 -21.87
CA LYS A 582 -7.59 20.49 -22.68
C LYS A 582 -8.93 20.19 -22.04
N ARG A 583 -8.99 20.15 -20.71
CA ARG A 583 -10.24 19.96 -19.96
C ARG A 583 -11.21 21.12 -20.14
N ILE A 584 -10.72 22.36 -20.10
CA ILE A 584 -11.58 23.56 -20.12
C ILE A 584 -11.86 24.11 -21.51
N VAL A 585 -11.10 23.68 -22.54
CA VAL A 585 -11.17 24.25 -23.89
C VAL A 585 -12.58 24.25 -24.48
N ASN A 586 -13.37 23.21 -24.16
CA ASN A 586 -14.75 23.06 -24.60
C ASN A 586 -15.76 23.04 -23.43
N VAL A 587 -15.36 23.56 -22.26
CA VAL A 587 -16.23 23.70 -21.09
C VAL A 587 -16.20 25.15 -20.60
N PRO A 588 -17.26 25.95 -20.77
CA PRO A 588 -18.51 25.66 -21.47
C PRO A 588 -18.33 25.34 -22.96
N LYS A 589 -19.34 24.74 -23.59
CA LYS A 589 -19.28 24.27 -24.99
C LYS A 589 -18.93 25.43 -25.94
N ARG A 590 -17.80 25.29 -26.63
CA ARG A 590 -17.25 26.24 -27.62
C ARG A 590 -17.15 25.66 -29.03
N GLY A 591 -17.67 24.45 -29.23
CA GLY A 591 -17.60 23.77 -30.53
C GLY A 591 -16.23 23.20 -30.85
N VAL A 592 -15.35 23.07 -29.85
CA VAL A 592 -14.02 22.46 -29.97
C VAL A 592 -14.13 20.97 -29.66
N GLY A 593 -14.14 20.14 -30.70
CA GLY A 593 -14.22 18.68 -30.57
C GLY A 593 -12.84 18.01 -30.61
N ASP A 594 -12.80 16.70 -30.36
CA ASP A 594 -11.57 15.91 -30.28
C ASP A 594 -10.72 15.99 -31.56
N THR A 595 -11.35 16.09 -32.74
CA THR A 595 -10.63 16.26 -34.01
C THR A 595 -9.86 17.58 -34.08
N SER A 596 -10.39 18.65 -33.48
CA SER A 596 -9.70 19.96 -33.42
C SER A 596 -8.56 19.93 -32.41
N LEU A 597 -8.76 19.27 -31.26
CA LEU A 597 -7.70 19.09 -30.27
C LEU A 597 -6.55 18.23 -30.81
N GLY A 598 -6.87 17.14 -31.51
CA GLY A 598 -5.86 16.28 -32.15
C GLY A 598 -5.05 17.01 -33.22
N ARG A 599 -5.65 17.95 -33.95
CA ARG A 599 -4.95 18.81 -34.92
C ARG A 599 -3.96 19.76 -34.23
N ILE A 600 -4.38 20.40 -33.13
CA ILE A 600 -3.51 21.29 -32.33
C ILE A 600 -2.36 20.49 -31.70
N ASP A 601 -2.63 19.28 -31.19
CA ASP A 601 -1.61 18.38 -30.65
C ASP A 601 -0.57 17.98 -31.69
N ALA A 602 -1.02 17.60 -32.90
CA ALA A 602 -0.12 17.23 -33.99
C ALA A 602 0.77 18.41 -34.42
N TRP A 603 0.22 19.62 -34.42
CA TRP A 603 0.95 20.84 -34.74
C TRP A 603 1.96 21.22 -33.64
N ALA A 604 1.56 21.11 -32.36
CA ALA A 604 2.44 21.35 -31.21
C ALA A 604 3.66 20.42 -31.27
N ALA A 605 3.42 19.13 -31.54
CA ALA A 605 4.45 18.11 -31.63
C ALA A 605 5.41 18.34 -32.81
N SER A 606 4.91 18.79 -33.97
CA SER A 606 5.75 19.03 -35.15
C SER A 606 6.62 20.28 -35.04
N HIS A 607 6.23 21.24 -34.19
CA HIS A 607 6.97 22.49 -33.98
C HIS A 607 7.75 22.54 -32.66
N GLY A 608 7.64 21.49 -31.82
CA GLY A 608 8.36 21.40 -30.55
C GLY A 608 7.92 22.43 -29.51
N VAL A 609 6.67 22.89 -29.59
CA VAL A 609 6.08 23.89 -28.70
C VAL A 609 5.04 23.27 -27.78
N THR A 610 4.69 23.97 -26.71
CA THR A 610 3.67 23.49 -25.76
C THR A 610 2.27 23.53 -26.39
N PHE A 611 1.36 22.69 -25.89
CA PHE A 611 -0.05 22.75 -26.31
C PHE A 611 -0.66 24.14 -26.10
N ALA A 612 -0.22 24.85 -25.05
CA ALA A 612 -0.63 26.23 -24.82
C ALA A 612 -0.18 27.14 -25.97
N GLU A 613 1.06 27.10 -26.42
CA GLU A 613 1.50 27.91 -27.55
C GLU A 613 0.78 27.50 -28.85
N ALA A 614 0.58 26.21 -29.07
CA ALA A 614 -0.12 25.71 -30.26
C ALA A 614 -1.59 26.14 -30.36
N VAL A 615 -2.26 26.44 -29.23
CA VAL A 615 -3.62 26.97 -29.23
C VAL A 615 -3.70 28.35 -29.88
N ASP A 616 -2.64 29.17 -29.82
CA ASP A 616 -2.58 30.46 -30.51
C ASP A 616 -2.42 30.30 -32.04
N HIS A 617 -1.89 29.15 -32.47
CA HIS A 617 -1.70 28.76 -33.88
C HIS A 617 -2.77 27.77 -34.37
N ALA A 618 -3.94 27.73 -33.73
CA ALA A 618 -4.99 26.76 -34.05
C ALA A 618 -5.45 26.82 -35.54
N GLU A 619 -5.42 27.99 -36.16
CA GLU A 619 -5.75 28.15 -37.59
C GLU A 619 -4.71 27.48 -38.50
N GLU A 620 -3.42 27.63 -38.16
CA GLU A 620 -2.29 26.98 -38.85
C GLU A 620 -2.26 25.47 -38.60
N ALA A 621 -2.75 25.02 -37.44
CA ALA A 621 -3.01 23.62 -37.14
C ALA A 621 -4.17 23.02 -37.96
N GLY A 622 -4.85 23.81 -38.80
CA GLY A 622 -5.95 23.35 -39.64
C GLY A 622 -7.29 23.29 -38.89
N VAL A 623 -7.46 24.03 -37.80
CA VAL A 623 -8.75 24.19 -37.11
C VAL A 623 -9.49 25.39 -37.73
N HIS A 624 -10.71 25.17 -38.20
CA HIS A 624 -11.52 26.20 -38.87
C HIS A 624 -12.94 26.27 -38.31
N GLY A 625 -13.68 27.31 -38.70
CA GLY A 625 -15.09 27.47 -38.40
C GLY A 625 -15.39 27.67 -36.91
N ARG A 626 -16.38 26.93 -36.41
CA ARG A 626 -16.90 27.10 -35.03
C ARG A 626 -15.84 26.79 -33.96
N ALA A 627 -14.98 25.80 -34.20
CA ALA A 627 -13.91 25.43 -33.27
C ALA A 627 -12.86 26.54 -33.14
N LEU A 628 -12.46 27.17 -34.25
CA LEU A 628 -11.50 28.28 -34.24
C LEU A 628 -12.05 29.50 -33.50
N THR A 629 -13.33 29.80 -33.70
CA THR A 629 -14.03 30.90 -33.01
C THR A 629 -14.07 30.63 -31.50
N GLY A 630 -14.38 29.40 -31.10
CA GLY A 630 -14.38 28.97 -29.71
C GLY A 630 -13.01 29.03 -29.02
N ILE A 631 -11.94 28.68 -29.72
CA ILE A 631 -10.57 28.79 -29.20
C ILE A 631 -10.19 30.26 -28.96
N ARG A 632 -10.52 31.15 -29.90
CA ARG A 632 -10.28 32.59 -29.77
C ARG A 632 -11.05 33.20 -28.59
N GLU A 633 -12.28 32.73 -28.34
CA GLU A 633 -13.09 33.14 -27.19
C GLU A 633 -12.50 32.71 -25.84
N LEU A 634 -11.98 31.49 -25.75
CA LEU A 634 -11.26 31.04 -24.55
C LEU A 634 -10.04 31.94 -24.30
N ARG A 635 -9.28 32.23 -25.35
CA ARG A 635 -8.08 33.07 -25.29
C ARG A 635 -8.35 34.50 -24.86
N SER A 636 -9.39 35.13 -25.42
CA SER A 636 -9.77 36.49 -25.02
C SER A 636 -10.19 36.56 -23.55
N THR A 637 -10.74 35.47 -23.01
CA THR A 637 -11.17 35.37 -21.60
C THR A 637 -10.00 35.15 -20.64
N THR A 638 -8.97 34.40 -21.04
CA THR A 638 -7.80 34.09 -20.18
C THR A 638 -6.63 35.09 -20.33
N ALA A 639 -6.52 35.76 -21.48
CA ALA A 639 -5.43 36.70 -21.80
C ALA A 639 -5.23 37.88 -20.82
N PRO A 640 -6.28 38.50 -20.22
CA PRO A 640 -6.10 39.62 -19.29
C PRO A 640 -5.32 39.23 -18.01
N VAL A 641 -5.43 37.97 -17.59
CA VAL A 641 -4.73 37.43 -16.42
C VAL A 641 -3.30 36.99 -16.78
N TRP A 642 -3.08 36.53 -18.02
CA TRP A 642 -1.77 36.13 -18.53
C TRP A 642 -0.86 37.32 -18.89
N CYS A 643 -1.42 38.43 -19.38
CA CYS A 643 -0.66 39.65 -19.68
C CYS A 643 -0.26 40.48 -18.45
N SER A 644 -0.95 40.32 -17.30
CA SER A 644 -0.72 41.11 -16.09
C SER A 644 0.35 40.54 -15.15
N ARG A 645 1.01 39.42 -15.51
CA ARG A 645 2.11 38.84 -14.75
C ARG A 645 3.28 38.48 -15.66
N PRO A 646 4.24 39.38 -15.91
CA PRO A 646 5.57 38.93 -16.29
C PRO A 646 6.14 38.10 -15.13
N PHE A 647 6.46 36.84 -15.40
CA PHE A 647 7.22 35.99 -14.49
C PHE A 647 8.65 36.53 -14.42
N SER A 648 8.89 37.54 -13.58
CA SER A 648 10.24 37.90 -13.17
C SER A 648 10.63 37.04 -11.97
N PRO A 649 11.72 36.26 -12.03
CA PRO A 649 12.31 35.71 -10.82
C PRO A 649 12.78 36.91 -9.99
N ALA A 650 12.17 37.12 -8.82
CA ALA A 650 12.59 38.19 -7.93
C ALA A 650 14.07 37.97 -7.57
N PRO A 651 14.97 38.96 -7.73
CA PRO A 651 16.34 38.81 -7.28
C PRO A 651 16.34 38.64 -5.75
N ALA A 652 16.99 37.58 -5.29
CA ALA A 652 17.21 37.30 -3.88
C ALA A 652 17.97 38.46 -3.24
N THR A 653 17.23 39.39 -2.63
CA THR A 653 17.78 40.38 -1.71
C THR A 653 17.42 39.96 -0.29
N PRO A 654 18.40 39.77 0.59
CA PRO A 654 18.13 39.34 1.95
C PRO A 654 17.45 40.49 2.69
N ARG A 655 16.14 40.36 2.96
CA ARG A 655 15.47 41.25 3.91
C ARG A 655 15.95 40.89 5.31
N SER A 656 16.79 41.75 5.88
CA SER A 656 17.16 41.69 7.29
C SER A 656 15.91 41.84 8.14
N TRP A 657 15.60 40.79 8.90
CA TRP A 657 14.50 40.78 9.85
C TRP A 657 14.98 41.45 11.14
N LYS A 658 14.56 42.69 11.40
CA LYS A 658 14.79 43.31 12.72
C LYS A 658 13.83 42.70 13.75
N PRO A 659 14.28 42.32 14.95
CA PRO A 659 13.40 41.76 15.98
C PRO A 659 12.41 42.83 16.46
N ARG A 660 11.14 42.46 16.60
CA ARG A 660 10.15 43.31 17.29
C ARG A 660 10.47 43.38 18.78
N ASP A 661 10.68 44.60 19.25
CA ASP A 661 10.82 44.99 20.65
C ASP A 661 9.61 44.52 21.49
N ARG A 662 9.88 43.79 22.59
CA ARG A 662 8.90 43.21 23.52
C ARG A 662 8.58 44.15 24.70
N SER A 663 8.45 45.45 24.46
CA SER A 663 8.16 46.43 25.51
C SER A 663 6.87 47.23 25.28
N ARG A 664 5.71 46.57 25.05
CA ARG A 664 4.39 47.19 25.25
C ARG A 664 3.35 46.21 25.82
N PRO A 665 2.53 46.65 26.80
CA PRO A 665 1.59 45.77 27.50
C PRO A 665 0.39 45.40 26.61
N ARG A 666 -0.06 44.14 26.72
CA ARG A 666 -1.22 43.61 26.00
C ARG A 666 -2.50 44.27 26.53
N GLY A 667 -3.06 45.21 25.78
CA GLY A 667 -4.41 45.75 26.00
C GLY A 667 -5.42 45.18 25.00
N GLY A 668 -6.51 44.61 25.52
CA GLY A 668 -7.83 44.55 24.90
C GLY A 668 -8.00 43.72 23.62
N TRP A 669 -8.63 42.56 23.76
CA TRP A 669 -9.23 41.85 22.63
C TRP A 669 -10.29 42.74 21.97
N ARG A 670 -10.01 43.24 20.76
CA ARG A 670 -11.04 43.81 19.88
C ARG A 670 -11.58 42.70 18.98
N THR A 671 -12.89 42.54 19.05
CA THR A 671 -13.77 41.69 18.24
C THR A 671 -13.64 41.97 16.75
N TRP A 672 -13.62 40.90 15.94
CA TRP A 672 -13.79 40.96 14.48
C TRP A 672 -15.29 41.10 14.11
N PRO A 673 -15.65 41.71 12.96
CA PRO A 673 -17.03 42.08 12.64
C PRO A 673 -17.86 40.89 12.17
N SER A 674 -19.10 40.83 12.66
CA SER A 674 -20.16 39.93 12.24
C SER A 674 -20.81 40.40 10.93
N TRP A 675 -20.83 39.55 9.91
CA TRP A 675 -21.82 39.62 8.82
C TRP A 675 -22.30 38.20 8.52
N LEU A 676 -23.44 37.85 9.13
CA LEU A 676 -24.51 36.97 8.65
C LEU A 676 -25.39 36.66 9.86
N ALA A 677 -26.40 37.52 10.07
CA ALA A 677 -27.49 37.29 11.00
C ALA A 677 -28.75 36.96 10.19
N TRP A 678 -29.44 35.88 10.53
CA TRP A 678 -30.88 35.71 10.35
C TRP A 678 -31.48 35.13 11.65
N PRO A 679 -32.76 35.39 11.96
CA PRO A 679 -33.19 35.69 13.34
C PRO A 679 -34.08 34.63 14.01
N GLY A 680 -34.05 34.63 15.35
CA GLY A 680 -35.06 34.04 16.25
C GLY A 680 -34.73 32.61 16.72
N SER A 681 -34.82 32.23 17.99
CA SER A 681 -35.26 32.91 19.21
C SER A 681 -34.78 32.14 20.45
N THR A 682 -34.52 32.92 21.50
CA THR A 682 -34.61 32.61 22.95
C THR A 682 -33.55 31.73 23.66
N ARG A 683 -32.72 32.45 24.43
CA ARG A 683 -31.93 32.06 25.61
C ARG A 683 -32.72 31.33 26.71
N ARG A 684 -32.04 30.35 27.36
CA ARG A 684 -31.98 30.11 28.83
C ARG A 684 -30.61 29.45 29.10
N SER A 685 -29.59 30.11 29.68
CA SER A 685 -29.29 30.50 31.08
C SER A 685 -28.86 29.36 32.03
N ARG A 686 -27.55 29.39 32.40
CA ARG A 686 -26.88 28.97 33.67
C ARG A 686 -26.94 27.46 33.99
N SER A 687 -25.86 26.79 34.43
CA SER A 687 -25.03 27.00 35.63
C SER A 687 -23.74 26.14 35.55
N SER A 688 -22.52 26.68 35.60
CA SER A 688 -21.63 26.82 36.78
C SER A 688 -21.40 25.57 37.65
N TRP A 689 -20.24 24.90 37.54
CA TRP A 689 -19.50 24.20 38.64
C TRP A 689 -18.02 24.09 38.22
N LYS A 690 -17.19 25.06 38.63
CA LYS A 690 -16.15 24.99 39.68
C LYS A 690 -15.07 23.92 39.48
N ARG A 691 -13.88 24.41 39.07
CA ARG A 691 -12.57 23.78 39.20
C ARG A 691 -12.20 23.63 40.67
N SER A 692 -11.74 22.45 41.08
CA SER A 692 -10.91 22.28 42.27
C SER A 692 -9.51 21.86 41.84
N ALA A 693 -8.54 22.67 42.24
CA ALA A 693 -7.12 22.49 42.03
C ALA A 693 -6.55 21.44 42.99
N TRP A 694 -5.61 20.62 42.52
CA TRP A 694 -4.66 19.91 43.37
C TRP A 694 -3.26 20.16 42.83
N SER A 695 -2.42 20.78 43.68
CA SER A 695 -0.97 20.85 43.54
C SER A 695 -0.33 19.91 44.58
N PRO A 696 0.86 19.37 44.29
CA PRO A 696 1.41 18.19 44.96
C PRO A 696 2.29 18.57 46.16
N THR A 697 2.45 17.67 47.15
CA THR A 697 3.77 17.25 47.67
C THR A 697 3.70 16.21 48.80
N ARG A 698 4.57 15.20 48.65
CA ARG A 698 5.50 14.61 49.64
C ARG A 698 5.08 13.54 50.67
N THR A 699 5.78 12.41 50.51
CA THR A 699 6.45 11.53 51.50
C THR A 699 5.62 10.81 52.57
N SER A 700 5.51 9.49 52.41
CA SER A 700 6.31 8.49 53.14
C SER A 700 6.17 7.13 52.46
#